data_AF-A0A0G4M6R1-F1
#
_entry.id   AF-A0A0G4M6R1-F1
#
_cell.length_a   1.000
_cell.length_b   1.000
_cell.length_c   1.000
_cell.angle_alpha   90.00
_cell.angle_beta   90.00
_cell.angle_gamma   90.00
#
_symmetry.space_group_name_H-M   'P 1'
#
loop_
_entity.id
_entity.type
_entity.pdbx_description
1 polymer ?
#
loop_
_entity_poly.entity_id
_entity_poly.type
_entity_poly.pdbx_seq_one_letter_code
_entity_poly.pdbx_strand_id
1 'polypeptide(L)'
;MGSTGVDTVAQSSNATYNRPKTRQRVQKAPPVLDVPDIDEDAAERKRVLNVLAQRRYRERKREARTKSKDTKQQDDLSAVDGIQPPASSSHPDGSLSSVSPPDAPRTSVSPNDLLLTSGLDLGLDMPWDAVSLEPTSVSTLAETFPCASFETIMWDSLSTPSSSSPPGSSSSLSSNLIANSTAMSSINRSHLGAPAAPSPGEPFAPPVPVDDFTDRYLLPMADLTLLRAFLSIADRLGCATELWSPTSNSPFNKGGGTPAALLPPNFRPTPTQRQLPHHPMLDFLPWPSVRDRIISIFNMPEAMRPPGARDALAPIKFAYDLEDEAEGVRIWGGDPYDATGWEVGQTFFERLQTCITGRRNSRGKEGTQAGQRGRRGLPPNPTATMHIKEMLADAERDGQPSFSFEYFPPKTAQGVQNLYDRMDRMYNFGPKFIDITWGAGGRIAELTCEMVTQAQSVYGLETCMHLTCTDMGLDKVNDALRKAYKAGCTNILALRGDPPREKEKWVAADGGFEYARDLVKHIRATYHDHFDIGVAGYPEGCDDNKDEESLLDHLKEKVDMGATFIVTQMFYDADNFVRWVGKVRERGITIPIVPGIMPIATYASFMRRAKHMNCSVPQEFMDALEPVKNDDNAVREVGKVLVAGMCRKILAAGIHHLHFYTMNLAQATRMVLEELNWMPTSERPLKQALPWKQSLGLGRREEDVRPIFWKGRNKSYILRTQDWDEFPNGRWGDSRSPAFGELDAYGIGLTGTNEQNIKKWGEPQTVQDIATLFVRYLRNEIDCLPWSESPLTNEADPIREDLIALNKRGIITINSQPAVNGVKSSHAVHGWGPKNGYVYQKSYLEMLVHPDLYPEIISRIEKHPDMTYYAVTKSGNLKYNAPSDGPNAVTWGVFPGKEIVQPTIVEGISFVAWKDEAFRLGLDWAHCFEQSSPSRVLVELNNDFHQQREIFDLFEGLSVKEYDDIKPVVKDVAPDAVSAPTNGTTNGIAVPAA
;
A
#
# COMPACT_ATOMS: atom_id res chain seq x y z
N MET A 1 31.40 96.27 0.42
CA MET A 1 32.87 96.19 0.66
C MET A 1 33.42 95.07 -0.24
N GLY A 2 34.68 95.14 -0.67
CA GLY A 2 35.19 94.32 -1.79
C GLY A 2 35.45 92.83 -1.47
N SER A 3 35.75 91.99 -2.46
CA SER A 3 36.03 92.27 -3.88
C SER A 3 35.70 91.11 -4.83
N THR A 4 35.58 91.40 -6.15
CA THR A 4 35.59 90.47 -7.32
C THR A 4 34.52 89.34 -7.36
N GLY A 5 33.66 89.14 -8.37
CA GLY A 5 33.49 89.73 -9.72
C GLY A 5 33.39 88.62 -10.79
N VAL A 6 32.22 88.02 -11.09
CA VAL A 6 31.17 88.42 -12.08
C VAL A 6 31.67 88.35 -13.55
N ASP A 7 31.08 87.60 -14.52
CA ASP A 7 29.84 86.78 -14.54
C ASP A 7 30.10 85.24 -14.78
N THR A 8 29.82 84.49 -15.87
CA THR A 8 29.30 84.74 -17.25
C THR A 8 28.68 83.45 -17.88
N VAL A 9 27.72 83.57 -18.82
CA VAL A 9 26.93 82.47 -19.47
C VAL A 9 27.51 81.92 -20.80
N ALA A 10 27.43 80.61 -21.09
CA ALA A 10 27.39 80.01 -22.45
C ALA A 10 27.05 78.48 -22.49
N GLN A 11 26.87 77.91 -23.70
CA GLN A 11 26.48 76.50 -23.98
C GLN A 11 27.58 75.66 -24.67
N SER A 12 27.38 74.33 -24.70
CA SER A 12 27.59 73.39 -25.84
C SER A 12 28.74 72.34 -25.87
N SER A 13 28.34 71.13 -26.30
CA SER A 13 29.08 70.09 -27.04
C SER A 13 30.20 69.22 -26.40
N ASN A 14 29.99 67.90 -26.54
CA ASN A 14 30.94 66.79 -26.73
C ASN A 14 32.28 66.71 -25.96
N ALA A 15 32.33 65.79 -24.99
CA ALA A 15 33.56 65.07 -24.60
C ALA A 15 33.24 63.60 -24.23
N THR A 16 34.02 62.66 -24.76
CA THR A 16 33.79 61.21 -24.61
C THR A 16 34.22 60.70 -23.22
N TYR A 17 33.37 59.94 -22.52
CA TYR A 17 33.74 59.28 -21.25
C TYR A 17 33.40 57.79 -21.21
N ASN A 18 34.44 56.97 -21.01
CA ASN A 18 34.31 55.53 -20.80
C ASN A 18 33.63 55.23 -19.45
N ARG A 19 32.65 54.32 -19.43
CA ARG A 19 32.15 53.70 -18.19
C ARG A 19 33.00 52.45 -17.86
N PRO A 20 33.58 52.34 -16.65
CA PRO A 20 34.44 51.21 -16.27
C PRO A 20 33.64 49.95 -15.94
N LYS A 21 34.31 48.78 -16.06
CA LYS A 21 33.74 47.46 -15.75
C LYS A 21 33.47 47.29 -14.24
N THR A 22 32.45 46.51 -13.91
CA THR A 22 31.99 46.25 -12.53
C THR A 22 33.00 45.48 -11.67
N ARG A 23 32.98 45.76 -10.35
CA ARG A 23 33.87 45.17 -9.33
C ARG A 23 33.90 43.63 -9.39
N GLN A 24 35.10 43.05 -9.49
CA GLN A 24 35.33 41.69 -9.01
C GLN A 24 35.17 41.65 -7.49
N ARG A 25 34.46 40.63 -6.97
CA ARG A 25 34.24 40.43 -5.53
C ARG A 25 35.23 39.37 -5.05
N VAL A 26 36.30 39.80 -4.38
CA VAL A 26 37.30 38.89 -3.80
C VAL A 26 36.62 37.96 -2.79
N GLN A 27 36.71 36.64 -3.01
CA GLN A 27 36.23 35.67 -2.04
C GLN A 27 37.21 35.60 -0.87
N LYS A 28 36.76 35.97 0.33
CA LYS A 28 37.48 35.69 1.57
C LYS A 28 37.10 34.29 2.04
N ALA A 29 38.08 33.47 2.43
CA ALA A 29 37.81 32.14 2.96
C ALA A 29 36.94 32.24 4.24
N PRO A 30 35.98 31.31 4.45
CA PRO A 30 35.20 31.27 5.67
C PRO A 30 36.09 30.90 6.87
N PRO A 31 35.78 31.38 8.09
CA PRO A 31 36.56 31.02 9.28
C PRO A 31 36.49 29.51 9.54
N VAL A 32 37.60 28.99 10.08
CA VAL A 32 37.64 27.70 10.76
C VAL A 32 36.70 27.76 11.96
N LEU A 33 36.04 26.64 12.24
CA LEU A 33 35.22 26.44 13.44
C LEU A 33 35.70 25.13 14.04
N ASP A 34 36.14 25.16 15.28
CA ASP A 34 36.59 23.98 16.00
C ASP A 34 35.39 23.15 16.48
N VAL A 35 35.66 21.93 16.98
CA VAL A 35 34.61 21.06 17.51
C VAL A 35 34.36 21.44 18.98
N PRO A 36 33.13 21.81 19.38
CA PRO A 36 32.79 22.12 20.77
C PRO A 36 33.03 20.94 21.70
N ASP A 37 33.44 21.22 22.94
CA ASP A 37 33.58 20.19 23.97
C ASP A 37 32.21 19.72 24.50
N ILE A 38 32.18 18.60 25.21
CA ILE A 38 30.94 17.96 25.69
C ILE A 38 30.25 18.75 26.82
N ASP A 39 31.01 19.59 27.52
CA ASP A 39 30.53 20.45 28.61
C ASP A 39 30.04 21.84 28.15
N GLU A 40 30.20 22.19 26.87
CA GLU A 40 29.65 23.43 26.31
C GLU A 40 28.14 23.35 26.04
N ASP A 41 27.44 24.49 26.03
CA ASP A 41 25.98 24.59 25.86
C ASP A 41 25.46 23.71 24.72
N ALA A 42 24.46 22.88 25.03
CA ALA A 42 23.86 21.93 24.09
C ALA A 42 23.22 22.62 22.87
N ALA A 43 22.72 23.85 22.99
CA ALA A 43 22.13 24.57 21.85
C ALA A 43 23.22 25.06 20.87
N GLU A 44 24.26 25.75 21.36
CA GLU A 44 25.38 26.19 20.52
C GLU A 44 26.19 25.00 19.99
N ARG A 45 26.39 23.94 20.79
CA ARG A 45 27.01 22.68 20.34
C ARG A 45 26.25 22.04 19.18
N LYS A 46 24.91 21.93 19.29
CA LYS A 46 24.05 21.43 18.20
C LYS A 46 24.12 22.32 16.95
N ARG A 47 24.21 23.64 17.13
CA ARG A 47 24.36 24.62 16.04
C ARG A 47 25.69 24.46 15.30
N VAL A 48 26.82 24.39 16.01
CA VAL A 48 28.16 24.23 15.39
C VAL A 48 28.30 22.86 14.72
N LEU A 49 27.85 21.77 15.35
CA LEU A 49 27.89 20.43 14.75
C LEU A 49 27.06 20.36 13.45
N ASN A 50 25.90 20.99 13.39
CA ASN A 50 25.11 21.09 12.16
C ASN A 50 25.84 21.86 11.04
N VAL A 51 26.55 22.95 11.38
CA VAL A 51 27.37 23.70 10.41
C VAL A 51 28.54 22.85 9.90
N LEU A 52 29.22 22.10 10.78
CA LEU A 52 30.32 21.20 10.41
C LEU A 52 29.84 20.03 9.54
N ALA A 53 28.67 19.44 9.85
CA ALA A 53 28.05 18.40 9.03
C ALA A 53 27.71 18.91 7.62
N GLN A 54 27.13 20.11 7.50
CA GLN A 54 26.85 20.73 6.20
C GLN A 54 28.13 21.06 5.40
N ARG A 55 29.23 21.46 6.07
CA ARG A 55 30.53 21.63 5.40
C ARG A 55 31.05 20.31 4.84
N ARG A 56 31.14 19.26 5.67
CA ARG A 56 31.60 17.91 5.26
C ARG A 56 30.75 17.31 4.12
N TYR A 57 29.43 17.49 4.14
CA TYR A 57 28.55 17.06 3.04
C TYR A 57 28.87 17.79 1.73
N ARG A 58 29.09 19.12 1.77
CA ARG A 58 29.43 19.93 0.59
C ARG A 58 30.83 19.60 0.05
N GLU A 59 31.76 19.22 0.92
CA GLU A 59 33.10 18.76 0.54
C GLU A 59 33.04 17.39 -0.15
N ARG A 60 32.41 16.37 0.44
CA ARG A 60 32.17 15.07 -0.23
C ARG A 60 31.46 15.22 -1.58
N LYS A 61 30.49 16.14 -1.68
CA LYS A 61 29.76 16.44 -2.94
C LYS A 61 30.60 17.20 -3.98
N ARG A 62 31.70 17.85 -3.57
CA ARG A 62 32.75 18.35 -4.48
C ARG A 62 33.69 17.23 -4.89
N GLU A 63 34.24 16.47 -3.95
CA GLU A 63 35.16 15.35 -4.21
C GLU A 63 34.56 14.31 -5.17
N ALA A 64 33.29 13.96 -4.99
CA ALA A 64 32.56 13.07 -5.91
C ALA A 64 32.45 13.65 -7.33
N ARG A 65 32.33 14.99 -7.45
CA ARG A 65 32.32 15.69 -8.75
C ARG A 65 33.71 15.83 -9.37
N THR A 66 34.79 15.87 -8.58
CA THR A 66 36.16 15.80 -9.09
C THR A 66 36.44 14.39 -9.60
N LYS A 67 36.23 13.36 -8.76
CA LYS A 67 36.39 11.95 -9.15
C LYS A 67 35.57 11.59 -10.39
N SER A 68 34.31 12.03 -10.48
CA SER A 68 33.47 11.84 -11.66
C SER A 68 33.96 12.53 -12.94
N LYS A 69 34.82 13.56 -12.83
CA LYS A 69 35.54 14.13 -13.99
C LYS A 69 36.81 13.34 -14.30
N ASP A 70 37.58 12.99 -13.27
CA ASP A 70 38.84 12.27 -13.41
C ASP A 70 38.61 10.90 -14.06
N THR A 71 37.57 10.15 -13.66
CA THR A 71 37.15 8.90 -14.31
C THR A 71 36.79 9.13 -15.78
N LYS A 72 35.98 10.14 -16.11
CA LYS A 72 35.62 10.44 -17.50
C LYS A 72 36.84 10.77 -18.36
N GLN A 73 37.79 11.52 -17.81
CA GLN A 73 39.01 11.89 -18.51
C GLN A 73 39.98 10.70 -18.66
N GLN A 74 39.86 9.67 -17.83
CA GLN A 74 40.61 8.43 -17.92
C GLN A 74 39.96 7.42 -18.88
N ASP A 75 38.63 7.38 -18.96
CA ASP A 75 37.89 6.62 -19.98
C ASP A 75 38.20 7.15 -21.39
N ASP A 76 38.13 8.47 -21.60
CA ASP A 76 38.44 9.13 -22.89
C ASP A 76 39.90 8.87 -23.35
N LEU A 77 40.84 8.66 -22.42
CA LEU A 77 42.24 8.33 -22.72
C LEU A 77 42.46 6.83 -23.02
N SER A 78 41.55 5.95 -22.63
CA SER A 78 41.66 4.50 -22.87
C SER A 78 41.28 4.07 -24.30
N ALA A 79 40.60 4.95 -25.05
CA ALA A 79 40.00 4.64 -26.34
C ALA A 79 40.91 4.85 -27.57
N VAL A 80 42.21 5.13 -27.38
CA VAL A 80 43.11 5.62 -28.45
C VAL A 80 44.21 4.63 -28.87
N ASP A 81 44.64 3.72 -28.00
CA ASP A 81 45.66 2.70 -28.33
C ASP A 81 45.01 1.37 -28.75
N GLY A 82 44.98 1.05 -30.06
CA GLY A 82 44.34 -0.19 -30.51
C GLY A 82 44.45 -0.65 -31.97
N ILE A 83 45.07 0.08 -32.91
CA ILE A 83 45.16 -0.35 -34.33
C ILE A 83 46.57 -0.08 -34.90
N GLN A 84 47.13 -1.06 -35.62
CA GLN A 84 48.43 -0.96 -36.33
C GLN A 84 48.27 -0.76 -37.86
N PRO A 85 49.31 -0.22 -38.54
CA PRO A 85 49.32 0.13 -39.99
C PRO A 85 49.67 -1.11 -40.88
N PRO A 86 49.83 -1.03 -42.24
CA PRO A 86 50.00 0.17 -43.10
C PRO A 86 49.34 0.20 -44.51
N ALA A 87 49.30 1.40 -45.11
CA ALA A 87 49.49 1.65 -46.56
C ALA A 87 49.80 3.16 -46.79
N SER A 88 50.37 3.55 -47.94
CA SER A 88 50.95 4.90 -48.16
C SER A 88 50.65 5.53 -49.53
N SER A 89 50.28 6.83 -49.58
CA SER A 89 50.56 7.73 -50.72
C SER A 89 50.25 9.23 -50.48
N SER A 90 51.25 10.08 -50.72
CA SER A 90 51.20 11.48 -51.27
C SER A 90 50.26 12.59 -50.72
N HIS A 91 50.91 13.58 -50.10
CA HIS A 91 50.75 15.06 -50.12
C HIS A 91 50.29 15.73 -51.47
N PRO A 92 50.01 17.07 -51.53
CA PRO A 92 49.56 18.07 -50.51
C PRO A 92 48.57 19.17 -51.03
N ASP A 93 48.41 20.25 -50.23
CA ASP A 93 48.23 21.69 -50.58
C ASP A 93 46.85 22.40 -50.63
N GLY A 94 46.89 23.66 -50.13
CA GLY A 94 45.98 24.79 -50.45
C GLY A 94 44.69 24.94 -49.63
N SER A 95 44.25 26.09 -49.09
CA SER A 95 44.83 27.37 -48.62
C SER A 95 43.65 28.36 -48.44
N LEU A 96 43.55 29.00 -47.27
CA LEU A 96 42.88 30.29 -46.95
C LEU A 96 42.00 31.01 -48.01
N SER A 97 40.79 31.44 -47.61
CA SER A 97 40.45 32.89 -47.45
C SER A 97 38.97 33.12 -47.03
N SER A 98 38.60 34.37 -46.76
CA SER A 98 37.36 34.80 -46.10
C SER A 98 36.57 35.84 -46.90
N VAL A 99 35.23 35.88 -46.74
CA VAL A 99 34.34 37.00 -47.12
C VAL A 99 33.23 37.15 -46.06
N SER A 100 32.73 38.38 -45.88
CA SER A 100 31.78 38.83 -44.84
C SER A 100 30.39 39.22 -45.46
N PRO A 101 29.36 39.64 -44.68
CA PRO A 101 27.94 39.62 -45.11
C PRO A 101 27.45 40.94 -45.73
N PRO A 102 26.12 41.05 -45.98
CA PRO A 102 25.43 42.29 -45.58
C PRO A 102 24.03 42.10 -44.92
N ASP A 103 23.82 42.91 -43.89
CA ASP A 103 22.63 43.70 -43.47
C ASP A 103 21.15 43.26 -43.61
N ALA A 104 20.33 43.88 -42.75
CA ALA A 104 18.87 43.77 -42.66
C ALA A 104 18.14 44.93 -43.39
N PRO A 105 16.80 45.01 -43.28
CA PRO A 105 16.27 46.17 -42.53
C PRO A 105 15.12 45.86 -41.55
N ARG A 106 14.83 46.83 -40.67
CA ARG A 106 13.64 46.87 -39.81
C ARG A 106 12.54 47.75 -40.41
N THR A 107 11.27 47.48 -40.09
CA THR A 107 10.19 48.48 -40.06
C THR A 107 9.30 48.25 -38.83
N SER A 108 8.53 49.26 -38.43
CA SER A 108 7.70 49.26 -37.22
C SER A 108 6.49 50.20 -37.39
N VAL A 109 5.29 49.75 -37.02
CA VAL A 109 4.05 50.56 -36.98
C VAL A 109 3.27 50.22 -35.69
N SER A 110 2.43 51.15 -35.24
CA SER A 110 1.76 51.19 -33.91
C SER A 110 0.25 50.79 -33.99
N PRO A 111 -0.56 50.86 -32.90
CA PRO A 111 -1.63 49.88 -32.65
C PRO A 111 -3.06 50.45 -32.77
N ASN A 112 -4.00 49.96 -31.92
CA ASN A 112 -5.46 50.19 -31.83
C ASN A 112 -6.29 49.30 -32.80
N ASP A 113 -7.49 48.80 -32.45
CA ASP A 113 -8.26 48.91 -31.20
C ASP A 113 -9.33 47.80 -31.04
N LEU A 114 -9.76 47.54 -29.78
CA LEU A 114 -11.12 47.10 -29.31
C LEU A 114 -11.78 45.82 -29.90
N LEU A 115 -12.62 45.01 -29.22
CA LEU A 115 -13.21 44.92 -27.85
C LEU A 115 -12.95 43.47 -27.33
N LEU A 116 -12.85 43.13 -26.02
CA LEU A 116 -13.81 43.26 -24.89
C LEU A 116 -15.11 42.43 -25.10
N THR A 117 -15.72 41.76 -24.11
CA THR A 117 -15.63 41.91 -22.63
C THR A 117 -15.97 40.60 -21.84
N SER A 118 -15.97 40.70 -20.51
CA SER A 118 -16.50 39.83 -19.43
C SER A 118 -17.89 39.20 -19.66
N GLY A 119 -18.36 38.22 -18.85
CA GLY A 119 -17.85 37.65 -17.59
C GLY A 119 -18.68 38.03 -16.34
N LEU A 120 -18.65 37.18 -15.29
CA LEU A 120 -19.43 37.25 -14.02
C LEU A 120 -20.96 37.01 -14.23
N ASP A 121 -21.66 36.16 -13.48
CA ASP A 121 -21.79 35.93 -12.02
C ASP A 121 -22.83 36.84 -11.35
N LEU A 122 -23.80 36.22 -10.65
CA LEU A 122 -24.77 36.69 -9.66
C LEU A 122 -25.83 35.59 -9.46
N GLY A 123 -26.38 35.47 -8.24
CA GLY A 123 -27.42 34.47 -7.90
C GLY A 123 -28.55 35.06 -7.05
N LEU A 124 -29.07 34.22 -6.14
CA LEU A 124 -30.09 34.47 -5.09
C LEU A 124 -31.59 34.22 -5.41
N ASP A 125 -32.24 33.85 -4.30
CA ASP A 125 -33.65 33.87 -3.89
C ASP A 125 -34.72 32.89 -4.46
N MET A 126 -35.40 32.24 -3.48
CA MET A 126 -36.67 31.51 -3.61
C MET A 126 -37.87 32.50 -3.50
N PRO A 127 -39.13 32.07 -3.77
CA PRO A 127 -39.92 31.50 -2.67
C PRO A 127 -40.95 30.40 -3.04
N TRP A 128 -41.18 29.52 -2.06
CA TRP A 128 -42.41 28.85 -1.57
C TRP A 128 -43.57 28.29 -2.45
N ASP A 129 -44.15 27.23 -1.85
CA ASP A 129 -45.57 26.78 -1.79
C ASP A 129 -46.26 25.93 -2.88
N ALA A 130 -46.62 24.70 -2.42
CA ALA A 130 -47.82 23.90 -2.72
C ALA A 130 -48.02 23.37 -4.18
N VAL A 131 -48.79 22.30 -4.44
CA VAL A 131 -49.84 21.61 -3.68
C VAL A 131 -49.66 20.07 -3.76
N SER A 132 -50.21 19.35 -2.77
CA SER A 132 -50.30 17.89 -2.67
C SER A 132 -50.96 17.20 -3.88
N LEU A 133 -50.68 15.90 -4.08
CA LEU A 133 -51.70 14.90 -4.42
C LEU A 133 -51.25 13.50 -4.00
N GLU A 134 -52.10 12.81 -3.24
CA GLU A 134 -51.91 11.41 -2.79
C GLU A 134 -52.73 10.42 -3.64
N PRO A 135 -52.54 9.10 -3.51
CA PRO A 135 -52.82 8.14 -4.59
C PRO A 135 -54.28 7.65 -4.67
N THR A 136 -54.68 7.14 -5.84
CA THR A 136 -55.90 6.34 -6.05
C THR A 136 -55.67 5.20 -7.05
N SER A 137 -56.53 4.17 -7.02
CA SER A 137 -56.23 2.81 -7.49
C SER A 137 -57.22 2.21 -8.51
N VAL A 138 -56.70 1.44 -9.47
CA VAL A 138 -57.36 0.47 -10.39
C VAL A 138 -56.29 -0.57 -10.82
N SER A 139 -56.43 -1.90 -10.74
CA SER A 139 -57.52 -2.82 -10.34
C SER A 139 -58.72 -2.89 -11.31
N THR A 140 -59.23 -4.06 -11.76
CA THR A 140 -58.85 -5.49 -11.55
C THR A 140 -59.54 -6.37 -12.63
N LEU A 141 -58.92 -7.50 -13.04
CA LEU A 141 -59.48 -8.84 -13.44
C LEU A 141 -58.33 -9.67 -14.09
N ALA A 142 -57.89 -10.83 -13.58
CA ALA A 142 -58.48 -12.19 -13.57
C ALA A 142 -58.41 -12.87 -14.96
N GLU A 143 -58.05 -14.17 -15.13
CA GLU A 143 -58.32 -15.39 -14.31
C GLU A 143 -57.01 -16.19 -13.98
N THR A 144 -56.77 -16.69 -12.75
CA THR A 144 -57.07 -18.04 -12.17
C THR A 144 -56.50 -19.26 -12.94
N PHE A 145 -55.89 -20.30 -12.35
CA PHE A 145 -56.14 -21.03 -11.07
C PHE A 145 -54.82 -21.51 -10.34
N PRO A 146 -54.87 -22.15 -9.13
CA PRO A 146 -53.84 -21.96 -8.11
C PRO A 146 -53.22 -23.25 -7.51
N CYS A 147 -52.26 -23.06 -6.58
CA CYS A 147 -52.14 -23.90 -5.38
C CYS A 147 -51.64 -23.04 -4.20
N ALA A 148 -52.14 -23.30 -2.99
CA ALA A 148 -51.78 -22.56 -1.77
C ALA A 148 -51.05 -23.45 -0.76
N SER A 149 -50.38 -22.83 0.20
CA SER A 149 -49.69 -23.47 1.33
C SER A 149 -50.67 -23.93 2.42
N PHE A 150 -50.23 -24.88 3.26
CA PHE A 150 -50.60 -24.90 4.68
C PHE A 150 -49.58 -25.67 5.54
N GLU A 151 -49.45 -25.30 6.81
CA GLU A 151 -48.65 -25.98 7.83
C GLU A 151 -49.53 -26.76 8.82
N THR A 152 -48.94 -27.74 9.51
CA THR A 152 -49.43 -28.35 10.76
C THR A 152 -50.72 -29.19 10.72
N ILE A 153 -50.58 -30.50 10.97
CA ILE A 153 -51.55 -31.33 11.71
C ILE A 153 -50.80 -32.10 12.81
N MET A 154 -51.52 -32.45 13.89
CA MET A 154 -51.00 -32.77 15.22
C MET A 154 -50.38 -34.18 15.41
N TRP A 155 -49.49 -34.22 16.41
CA TRP A 155 -49.30 -35.24 17.47
C TRP A 155 -50.10 -36.56 17.45
N ASP A 156 -49.41 -37.61 17.89
CA ASP A 156 -50.01 -38.75 18.62
C ASP A 156 -49.22 -39.01 19.93
N SER A 157 -49.77 -39.77 20.88
CA SER A 157 -49.34 -39.77 22.30
C SER A 157 -48.88 -41.13 22.85
N LEU A 158 -47.98 -41.14 23.85
CA LEU A 158 -48.24 -41.69 25.22
C LEU A 158 -46.98 -41.83 26.14
N SER A 159 -47.23 -41.66 27.45
CA SER A 159 -46.50 -42.21 28.63
C SER A 159 -45.01 -41.92 28.88
N THR A 160 -44.77 -41.11 29.92
CA THR A 160 -43.68 -41.17 30.92
C THR A 160 -43.96 -42.31 31.96
N PRO A 161 -43.26 -42.54 33.12
CA PRO A 161 -42.30 -41.68 33.85
C PRO A 161 -41.15 -42.35 34.68
N SER A 162 -40.36 -41.49 35.38
CA SER A 162 -39.73 -41.74 36.70
C SER A 162 -38.55 -42.73 36.82
N SER A 163 -37.68 -42.75 37.86
CA SER A 163 -37.18 -41.71 38.81
C SER A 163 -36.06 -42.28 39.71
N SER A 164 -35.55 -41.46 40.65
CA SER A 164 -34.89 -41.83 41.93
C SER A 164 -33.37 -42.14 41.96
N SER A 165 -32.82 -42.13 43.18
CA SER A 165 -31.40 -41.98 43.54
C SER A 165 -30.92 -43.17 44.45
N PRO A 166 -29.69 -43.20 45.02
CA PRO A 166 -29.04 -44.45 45.49
C PRO A 166 -29.47 -44.89 46.91
N PRO A 167 -29.04 -46.09 47.40
CA PRO A 167 -27.80 -46.14 48.21
C PRO A 167 -26.98 -47.47 48.21
N GLY A 168 -25.65 -47.34 48.33
CA GLY A 168 -24.85 -47.97 49.39
C GLY A 168 -24.44 -49.47 49.41
N SER A 169 -23.11 -49.68 49.57
CA SER A 169 -22.43 -50.64 50.47
C SER A 169 -21.95 -52.03 49.98
N SER A 170 -20.98 -52.59 50.74
CA SER A 170 -20.23 -53.87 50.59
C SER A 170 -19.25 -53.95 49.38
N SER A 171 -17.98 -54.41 49.44
CA SER A 171 -17.22 -55.41 50.25
C SER A 171 -17.51 -56.87 49.84
N SER A 172 -16.55 -57.79 49.63
CA SER A 172 -15.08 -57.81 49.82
C SER A 172 -14.44 -59.12 49.31
N LEU A 173 -13.12 -59.13 49.01
CA LEU A 173 -12.24 -60.32 48.87
C LEU A 173 -12.60 -61.27 47.67
N SER A 174 -11.75 -62.14 47.12
CA SER A 174 -10.46 -62.78 47.53
C SER A 174 -9.54 -62.93 46.28
N SER A 175 -8.20 -62.90 46.33
CA SER A 175 -7.24 -64.00 46.69
C SER A 175 -7.32 -65.23 45.77
N ASN A 176 -6.30 -66.01 45.37
CA ASN A 176 -4.83 -66.14 45.60
C ASN A 176 -4.31 -67.17 44.53
N LEU A 177 -3.05 -67.46 44.19
CA LEU A 177 -1.63 -67.00 44.35
C LEU A 177 -0.83 -67.72 43.20
N ILE A 178 0.51 -67.87 43.05
CA ILE A 178 1.79 -67.66 43.78
C ILE A 178 2.89 -67.48 42.69
N ALA A 179 3.92 -66.62 42.81
CA ALA A 179 5.30 -66.85 43.32
C ALA A 179 6.14 -67.96 42.62
N ASN A 180 7.48 -67.96 42.59
CA ASN A 180 8.53 -67.33 43.44
C ASN A 180 9.60 -66.61 42.57
N SER A 181 10.23 -65.49 42.99
CA SER A 181 11.25 -65.29 44.06
C SER A 181 12.63 -65.88 43.71
N THR A 182 13.78 -65.33 44.11
CA THR A 182 14.17 -64.17 44.97
C THR A 182 15.43 -63.53 44.29
N ALA A 183 16.17 -62.47 44.67
CA ALA A 183 16.42 -61.60 45.84
C ALA A 183 17.20 -60.34 45.31
N MET A 184 17.83 -59.38 46.01
CA MET A 184 17.81 -58.66 47.31
C MET A 184 18.99 -57.63 47.23
N SER A 185 19.13 -56.50 47.96
CA SER A 185 18.23 -55.68 48.80
C SER A 185 18.96 -54.39 49.25
N SER A 186 18.24 -53.29 49.54
CA SER A 186 18.71 -52.03 50.18
C SER A 186 19.64 -51.13 49.32
N ILE A 187 19.66 -49.79 49.45
CA ILE A 187 19.48 -48.91 50.63
C ILE A 187 18.39 -47.82 50.44
N ASN A 188 17.85 -47.31 51.55
CA ASN A 188 16.73 -46.35 51.64
C ASN A 188 17.08 -44.87 51.35
N ARG A 189 16.11 -44.12 50.79
CA ARG A 189 15.42 -42.99 51.49
C ARG A 189 14.22 -42.43 50.70
N SER A 190 13.01 -42.65 51.22
CA SER A 190 11.84 -41.76 51.11
C SER A 190 11.71 -40.96 52.42
N HIS A 191 10.82 -39.98 52.65
CA HIS A 191 9.65 -39.41 51.97
C HIS A 191 9.62 -37.89 52.27
N LEU A 192 8.73 -37.13 51.62
CA LEU A 192 7.78 -36.24 52.32
C LEU A 192 6.62 -35.85 51.40
N GLY A 193 5.47 -35.50 52.00
CA GLY A 193 4.22 -35.14 51.30
C GLY A 193 3.53 -33.93 51.94
N ALA A 194 2.41 -33.49 51.36
CA ALA A 194 1.73 -32.26 51.76
C ALA A 194 0.93 -32.39 53.08
N PRO A 195 0.79 -31.30 53.87
CA PRO A 195 -0.09 -31.22 55.03
C PRO A 195 -1.51 -30.75 54.68
N ALA A 196 -2.46 -30.96 55.61
CA ALA A 196 -3.83 -30.43 55.58
C ALA A 196 -4.11 -29.54 56.82
N ALA A 197 -5.21 -28.79 56.82
CA ALA A 197 -5.51 -27.79 57.84
C ALA A 197 -6.06 -28.38 59.17
N PRO A 198 -5.73 -27.77 60.33
CA PRO A 198 -6.28 -28.15 61.64
C PRO A 198 -7.51 -27.31 62.07
N SER A 199 -8.14 -27.71 63.17
CA SER A 199 -9.24 -27.02 63.87
C SER A 199 -8.83 -26.75 65.35
N PRO A 200 -9.59 -25.98 66.17
CA PRO A 200 -9.01 -25.19 67.26
C PRO A 200 -8.73 -25.95 68.57
N GLY A 201 -7.69 -25.53 69.31
CA GLY A 201 -7.45 -25.97 70.69
C GLY A 201 -6.07 -25.65 71.30
N GLU A 202 -5.81 -24.38 71.64
CA GLU A 202 -4.71 -23.88 72.52
C GLU A 202 -3.23 -24.16 72.14
N PRO A 203 -2.25 -23.48 72.77
CA PRO A 203 -2.19 -22.07 73.17
C PRO A 203 -0.98 -21.32 72.56
N PHE A 204 -0.92 -19.99 72.76
CA PHE A 204 0.04 -19.09 72.09
C PHE A 204 1.51 -19.18 72.58
N ALA A 205 2.43 -18.94 71.64
CA ALA A 205 3.76 -18.37 71.88
C ALA A 205 3.98 -17.15 70.95
N PRO A 206 4.75 -16.12 71.36
CA PRO A 206 4.78 -14.81 70.67
C PRO A 206 5.74 -14.75 69.45
N PRO A 207 5.56 -13.75 68.56
CA PRO A 207 6.17 -13.74 67.22
C PRO A 207 7.52 -13.03 67.11
N VAL A 208 8.25 -13.32 66.02
CA VAL A 208 9.30 -12.47 65.43
C VAL A 208 9.04 -12.41 63.92
N PRO A 209 8.99 -11.22 63.28
CA PRO A 209 8.73 -11.08 61.85
C PRO A 209 10.01 -11.10 61.00
N VAL A 210 9.86 -11.32 59.68
CA VAL A 210 10.36 -10.52 58.54
C VAL A 210 10.12 -11.28 57.22
N ASP A 211 9.82 -10.54 56.16
CA ASP A 211 9.70 -10.92 54.73
C ASP A 211 8.79 -12.11 54.34
N ASP A 212 7.56 -11.76 53.94
CA ASP A 212 6.69 -12.60 53.11
C ASP A 212 6.76 -12.12 51.65
N PHE A 213 7.41 -12.89 50.78
CA PHE A 213 7.44 -12.64 49.33
C PHE A 213 6.34 -13.49 48.65
N THR A 214 5.13 -12.94 48.60
CA THR A 214 3.98 -13.57 47.95
C THR A 214 4.08 -13.52 46.42
N ASP A 215 4.94 -14.34 45.83
CA ASP A 215 4.97 -14.57 44.39
C ASP A 215 4.80 -16.05 44.06
N ARG A 216 3.63 -16.40 43.54
CA ARG A 216 3.33 -17.73 43.00
C ARG A 216 2.58 -17.70 41.67
N TYR A 217 2.87 -16.70 40.86
CA TYR A 217 2.61 -16.78 39.43
C TYR A 217 3.67 -17.66 38.76
N LEU A 218 3.21 -18.60 37.91
CA LEU A 218 4.08 -19.35 37.01
C LEU A 218 4.45 -18.44 35.84
N LEU A 219 5.61 -17.77 35.92
CA LEU A 219 6.23 -17.14 34.75
C LEU A 219 6.61 -18.24 33.74
N PRO A 220 6.07 -18.23 32.51
CA PRO A 220 6.49 -19.15 31.46
C PRO A 220 7.82 -18.67 30.86
N MET A 221 8.91 -18.87 31.59
CA MET A 221 10.28 -18.55 31.16
C MET A 221 10.71 -19.43 29.99
N ALA A 222 10.30 -19.07 28.76
CA ALA A 222 10.71 -19.76 27.54
C ALA A 222 12.24 -19.70 27.33
N ASP A 223 12.83 -18.56 27.69
CA ASP A 223 14.20 -18.09 27.44
C ASP A 223 15.31 -19.00 28.01
N LEU A 224 14.96 -19.96 28.87
CA LEU A 224 15.90 -20.94 29.44
C LEU A 224 15.70 -22.36 28.90
N THR A 225 14.73 -22.61 28.01
CA THR A 225 14.39 -23.97 27.56
C THR A 225 15.53 -24.60 26.76
N LEU A 226 16.09 -23.86 25.78
CA LEU A 226 17.21 -24.32 24.96
C LEU A 226 18.50 -24.51 25.80
N LEU A 227 18.85 -23.51 26.62
CA LEU A 227 20.04 -23.57 27.49
C LEU A 227 19.93 -24.71 28.52
N ARG A 228 18.76 -24.92 29.13
CA ARG A 228 18.50 -26.03 30.05
C ARG A 228 18.58 -27.39 29.35
N ALA A 229 18.09 -27.49 28.11
CA ALA A 229 18.24 -28.68 27.29
C ALA A 229 19.72 -28.98 26.99
N PHE A 230 20.48 -27.97 26.52
CA PHE A 230 21.91 -28.09 26.24
C PHE A 230 22.72 -28.47 27.47
N LEU A 231 22.46 -27.86 28.63
CA LEU A 231 23.13 -28.24 29.89
C LEU A 231 22.78 -29.66 30.33
N SER A 232 21.52 -30.09 30.18
CA SER A 232 21.08 -31.46 30.49
C SER A 232 21.74 -32.49 29.56
N ILE A 233 21.85 -32.17 28.27
CA ILE A 233 22.53 -33.00 27.27
C ILE A 233 24.04 -33.01 27.52
N ALA A 234 24.66 -31.88 27.85
CA ALA A 234 26.09 -31.77 28.10
C ALA A 234 26.52 -32.59 29.32
N ASP A 235 25.72 -32.60 30.39
CA ASP A 235 25.90 -33.51 31.53
C ASP A 235 25.76 -34.98 31.08
N ARG A 236 24.68 -35.29 30.35
CA ARG A 236 24.38 -36.66 29.91
C ARG A 236 25.40 -37.25 28.93
N LEU A 237 26.05 -36.43 28.09
CA LEU A 237 27.11 -36.85 27.17
C LEU A 237 28.51 -36.86 27.83
N GLY A 238 28.67 -36.18 28.98
CA GLY A 238 29.93 -36.10 29.73
C GLY A 238 30.85 -34.95 29.32
N CYS A 239 30.31 -33.83 28.83
CA CYS A 239 31.06 -32.67 28.31
C CYS A 239 30.67 -31.30 28.91
N ALA A 240 29.88 -31.26 30.00
CA ALA A 240 29.40 -30.01 30.62
C ALA A 240 30.51 -28.98 30.96
N THR A 241 31.72 -29.45 31.29
CA THR A 241 32.89 -28.59 31.55
C THR A 241 33.68 -28.19 30.30
N GLU A 242 33.57 -28.96 29.21
CA GLU A 242 34.35 -28.73 27.98
C GLU A 242 33.60 -27.85 26.96
N LEU A 243 32.26 -27.84 27.01
CA LEU A 243 31.35 -27.13 26.11
C LEU A 243 31.76 -25.67 25.84
N TRP A 244 32.17 -24.94 26.88
CA TRP A 244 32.46 -23.50 26.83
C TRP A 244 33.86 -23.16 26.30
N SER A 245 34.67 -24.15 25.92
CA SER A 245 36.01 -23.93 25.36
C SER A 245 35.99 -24.10 23.83
N PRO A 246 36.25 -23.04 23.03
CA PRO A 246 36.21 -23.11 21.56
C PRO A 246 37.22 -24.08 20.93
N THR A 247 38.24 -24.51 21.68
CA THR A 247 39.26 -25.48 21.26
C THR A 247 39.04 -26.89 21.81
N SER A 248 37.90 -27.12 22.48
CA SER A 248 37.52 -28.45 22.96
C SER A 248 37.24 -29.43 21.81
N ASN A 249 37.41 -30.72 22.11
CA ASN A 249 37.06 -31.82 21.22
C ASN A 249 36.10 -32.77 21.94
N SER A 250 35.12 -33.31 21.23
CA SER A 250 34.08 -34.21 21.76
C SER A 250 34.67 -35.34 22.62
N PRO A 251 34.06 -35.65 23.77
CA PRO A 251 34.50 -36.76 24.60
C PRO A 251 34.31 -38.11 23.89
N PHE A 252 33.48 -38.20 22.84
CA PHE A 252 33.34 -39.42 22.03
C PHE A 252 34.52 -39.67 21.10
N ASN A 253 35.20 -38.61 20.62
CA ASN A 253 36.45 -38.74 19.88
C ASN A 253 37.64 -38.99 20.81
N LYS A 254 37.64 -38.40 22.02
CA LYS A 254 38.64 -38.68 23.08
C LYS A 254 38.51 -40.06 23.72
N GLY A 255 37.37 -40.75 23.54
CA GLY A 255 37.07 -42.03 24.19
C GLY A 255 36.64 -41.93 25.66
N GLY A 256 36.32 -40.73 26.16
CA GLY A 256 35.88 -40.46 27.54
C GLY A 256 34.38 -40.21 27.73
N GLY A 257 33.60 -40.13 26.64
CA GLY A 257 32.16 -39.80 26.70
C GLY A 257 31.27 -40.93 27.21
N THR A 258 30.06 -40.59 27.64
CA THR A 258 29.09 -41.52 28.25
C THR A 258 28.87 -42.79 27.39
N PRO A 259 29.00 -44.01 27.96
CA PRO A 259 28.82 -45.25 27.22
C PRO A 259 27.49 -45.32 26.46
N ALA A 260 27.54 -45.69 25.18
CA ALA A 260 26.38 -45.65 24.27
C ALA A 260 25.15 -46.47 24.72
N ALA A 261 25.32 -47.46 25.61
CA ALA A 261 24.23 -48.20 26.23
C ALA A 261 23.37 -47.33 27.18
N LEU A 262 23.93 -46.27 27.76
CA LEU A 262 23.27 -45.36 28.70
C LEU A 262 22.66 -44.12 28.02
N LEU A 263 22.79 -44.01 26.69
CA LEU A 263 22.32 -42.87 25.89
C LEU A 263 21.03 -43.20 25.12
N PRO A 264 20.08 -42.23 25.03
CA PRO A 264 18.91 -42.30 24.16
C PRO A 264 19.30 -42.65 22.70
N PRO A 265 18.49 -43.43 21.95
CA PRO A 265 18.88 -43.98 20.65
C PRO A 265 19.38 -42.94 19.63
N ASN A 266 18.78 -41.75 19.66
CA ASN A 266 19.09 -40.59 18.84
C ASN A 266 20.39 -39.86 19.24
N PHE A 267 20.77 -39.90 20.54
CA PHE A 267 21.98 -39.26 21.05
C PHE A 267 23.23 -40.15 21.03
N ARG A 268 23.09 -41.47 20.86
CA ARG A 268 24.21 -42.42 20.78
C ARG A 268 25.30 -41.97 19.78
N PRO A 269 26.60 -42.10 20.12
CA PRO A 269 27.69 -41.63 19.27
C PRO A 269 27.90 -42.51 18.04
N THR A 270 27.82 -41.89 16.87
CA THR A 270 28.05 -42.49 15.54
C THR A 270 29.52 -42.88 15.33
N PRO A 271 29.87 -43.63 14.26
CA PRO A 271 31.25 -43.87 13.89
C PRO A 271 32.02 -42.56 13.63
N THR A 272 31.40 -41.59 12.97
CA THR A 272 31.98 -40.27 12.66
C THR A 272 32.38 -39.50 13.92
N GLN A 273 31.50 -39.47 14.92
CA GLN A 273 31.74 -38.82 16.22
C GLN A 273 32.88 -39.47 17.03
N ARG A 274 33.28 -40.71 16.70
CA ARG A 274 34.45 -41.35 17.32
C ARG A 274 35.72 -41.14 16.51
N GLN A 275 35.61 -41.11 15.20
CA GLN A 275 36.77 -41.10 14.29
C GLN A 275 37.31 -39.70 13.97
N LEU A 276 36.46 -38.66 13.94
CA LEU A 276 36.87 -37.32 13.55
C LEU A 276 36.90 -36.34 14.74
N PRO A 277 37.91 -35.46 14.85
CA PRO A 277 37.92 -34.37 15.82
C PRO A 277 36.85 -33.32 15.48
N HIS A 278 36.15 -32.83 16.51
CA HIS A 278 35.08 -31.84 16.39
C HIS A 278 34.65 -31.31 17.76
N HIS A 279 34.00 -30.14 17.80
CA HIS A 279 33.54 -29.49 19.04
C HIS A 279 32.31 -30.21 19.66
N PRO A 280 32.23 -30.39 21.00
CA PRO A 280 31.16 -31.13 21.67
C PRO A 280 29.74 -30.63 21.37
N MET A 281 29.56 -29.33 21.12
CA MET A 281 28.26 -28.74 20.77
C MET A 281 27.61 -29.40 19.52
N LEU A 282 28.40 -29.92 18.58
CA LEU A 282 27.86 -30.63 17.41
C LEU A 282 27.21 -31.97 17.80
N ASP A 283 27.49 -32.49 19.00
CA ASP A 283 26.86 -33.70 19.52
C ASP A 283 25.43 -33.46 20.00
N PHE A 284 25.02 -32.21 20.20
CA PHE A 284 23.74 -31.85 20.83
C PHE A 284 22.54 -31.93 19.88
N LEU A 285 22.77 -31.96 18.56
CA LEU A 285 21.69 -32.14 17.59
C LEU A 285 21.09 -33.56 17.71
N PRO A 286 19.77 -33.74 17.86
CA PRO A 286 19.17 -35.04 18.09
C PRO A 286 19.09 -35.93 16.83
N TRP A 287 19.67 -35.51 15.70
CA TRP A 287 19.59 -36.25 14.43
C TRP A 287 20.99 -36.78 14.02
N PRO A 288 21.29 -38.08 14.23
CA PRO A 288 22.60 -38.68 13.93
C PRO A 288 23.13 -38.35 12.54
N SER A 289 22.29 -38.46 11.50
CA SER A 289 22.73 -38.21 10.13
C SER A 289 23.10 -36.74 9.86
N VAL A 290 22.53 -35.79 10.61
CA VAL A 290 22.89 -34.37 10.53
C VAL A 290 24.25 -34.14 11.20
N ARG A 291 24.45 -34.71 12.40
CA ARG A 291 25.76 -34.70 13.10
C ARG A 291 26.87 -35.25 12.21
N ASP A 292 26.67 -36.43 11.61
CA ASP A 292 27.61 -37.05 10.67
C ASP A 292 27.99 -36.12 9.51
N ARG A 293 27.01 -35.46 8.88
CA ARG A 293 27.25 -34.54 7.76
C ARG A 293 28.00 -33.28 8.19
N ILE A 294 27.61 -32.65 9.30
CA ILE A 294 28.21 -31.40 9.77
C ILE A 294 29.66 -31.63 10.24
N ILE A 295 29.90 -32.70 11.02
CA ILE A 295 31.26 -33.08 11.46
C ILE A 295 32.17 -33.38 10.25
N SER A 296 31.65 -34.11 9.25
CA SER A 296 32.39 -34.39 8.02
C SER A 296 32.73 -33.12 7.24
N ILE A 297 31.81 -32.16 7.14
CA ILE A 297 32.01 -30.89 6.40
C ILE A 297 33.04 -30.00 7.10
N PHE A 298 33.01 -29.86 8.43
CA PHE A 298 34.02 -29.07 9.14
C PHE A 298 35.42 -29.71 9.11
N ASN A 299 35.50 -31.04 8.98
CA ASN A 299 36.76 -31.76 8.75
C ASN A 299 37.29 -31.64 7.29
N MET A 300 36.53 -31.06 6.35
CA MET A 300 37.06 -30.77 5.00
C MET A 300 37.97 -29.52 5.02
N PRO A 301 39.01 -29.47 4.15
CA PRO A 301 39.78 -28.25 3.91
C PRO A 301 38.87 -27.09 3.49
N GLU A 302 39.19 -25.88 3.96
CA GLU A 302 38.33 -24.69 3.86
C GLU A 302 37.77 -24.44 2.45
N ALA A 303 38.63 -24.47 1.41
CA ALA A 303 38.22 -24.27 0.01
C ALA A 303 37.18 -25.28 -0.50
N MET A 304 37.14 -26.49 0.06
CA MET A 304 36.22 -27.57 -0.31
C MET A 304 34.84 -27.44 0.37
N ARG A 305 34.74 -26.65 1.45
CA ARG A 305 33.50 -26.49 2.22
C ARG A 305 32.42 -25.73 1.43
N PRO A 306 31.12 -25.96 1.71
CA PRO A 306 30.01 -25.15 1.18
C PRO A 306 30.14 -23.67 1.59
N PRO A 307 29.60 -22.71 0.81
CA PRO A 307 29.78 -21.26 1.07
C PRO A 307 29.53 -20.81 2.52
N GLY A 308 28.43 -21.25 3.14
CA GLY A 308 28.10 -20.90 4.54
C GLY A 308 29.03 -21.50 5.61
N ALA A 309 29.90 -22.45 5.24
CA ALA A 309 30.86 -23.11 6.14
C ALA A 309 32.33 -22.82 5.79
N ARG A 310 32.61 -21.90 4.86
CA ARG A 310 33.97 -21.55 4.40
C ARG A 310 34.76 -20.67 5.37
N ASP A 311 34.15 -20.15 6.42
CA ASP A 311 34.86 -19.33 7.41
C ASP A 311 35.71 -20.21 8.36
N ALA A 312 36.90 -19.74 8.74
CA ALA A 312 37.69 -20.35 9.81
C ALA A 312 36.95 -20.31 11.16
N LEU A 313 36.13 -19.27 11.39
CA LEU A 313 35.26 -19.11 12.56
C LEU A 313 33.88 -19.78 12.39
N ALA A 314 33.64 -20.53 11.30
CA ALA A 314 32.33 -21.16 11.06
C ALA A 314 31.81 -22.05 12.19
N PRO A 315 32.64 -22.82 12.96
CA PRO A 315 32.15 -23.57 14.12
C PRO A 315 31.65 -22.69 15.28
N ILE A 316 32.17 -21.45 15.40
CA ILE A 316 31.72 -20.47 16.40
C ILE A 316 30.47 -19.74 15.90
N LYS A 317 30.42 -19.37 14.61
CA LYS A 317 29.19 -18.83 13.99
C LYS A 317 28.03 -19.83 14.05
N PHE A 318 28.31 -21.12 13.91
CA PHE A 318 27.33 -22.19 14.14
C PHE A 318 26.77 -22.18 15.57
N ALA A 319 27.52 -21.76 16.59
CA ALA A 319 26.99 -21.61 17.95
C ALA A 319 25.97 -20.48 18.03
N TYR A 320 26.35 -19.28 17.57
CA TYR A 320 25.46 -18.11 17.55
C TYR A 320 24.21 -18.33 16.69
N ASP A 321 24.34 -18.94 15.51
CA ASP A 321 23.20 -19.26 14.65
C ASP A 321 22.27 -20.32 15.27
N LEU A 322 22.76 -21.19 16.15
CA LEU A 322 21.99 -22.20 16.88
C LEU A 322 21.21 -21.59 18.06
N GLU A 323 21.80 -20.58 18.71
CA GLU A 323 21.25 -19.86 19.88
C GLU A 323 20.40 -18.62 19.49
N ASP A 324 20.24 -18.33 18.19
CA ASP A 324 19.45 -17.21 17.68
C ASP A 324 17.97 -17.30 18.11
N GLU A 325 17.51 -16.32 18.89
CA GLU A 325 16.18 -16.27 19.51
C GLU A 325 15.04 -16.22 18.47
N ALA A 326 15.29 -15.66 17.29
CA ALA A 326 14.29 -15.46 16.24
C ALA A 326 14.24 -16.64 15.25
N GLU A 327 15.40 -17.12 14.80
CA GLU A 327 15.53 -18.03 13.65
C GLU A 327 16.57 -19.16 13.84
N GLY A 328 16.98 -19.41 15.10
CA GLY A 328 17.86 -20.51 15.51
C GLY A 328 17.14 -21.83 15.77
N VAL A 329 17.55 -22.58 16.80
CA VAL A 329 16.96 -23.89 17.15
C VAL A 329 16.06 -23.77 18.38
N ARG A 330 14.84 -24.34 18.31
CA ARG A 330 13.85 -24.33 19.40
C ARG A 330 13.51 -25.75 19.85
N ILE A 331 13.08 -25.89 21.10
CA ILE A 331 12.67 -27.17 21.70
C ILE A 331 11.31 -27.00 22.36
N TRP A 332 10.34 -27.75 21.87
CA TRP A 332 8.97 -27.82 22.34
C TRP A 332 8.78 -29.02 23.28
N GLY A 333 8.14 -28.78 24.43
CA GLY A 333 7.92 -29.80 25.45
C GLY A 333 9.01 -29.87 26.52
N GLY A 334 8.81 -30.77 27.50
CA GLY A 334 9.65 -30.86 28.70
C GLY A 334 10.81 -31.87 28.63
N ASP A 335 10.90 -32.69 27.58
CA ASP A 335 11.96 -33.68 27.40
C ASP A 335 12.91 -33.28 26.25
N PRO A 336 14.15 -32.83 26.55
CA PRO A 336 15.10 -32.43 25.51
C PRO A 336 15.63 -33.62 24.70
N TYR A 337 15.40 -34.87 25.14
CA TYR A 337 15.85 -36.07 24.45
C TYR A 337 14.87 -36.54 23.36
N ASP A 338 13.64 -36.01 23.28
CA ASP A 338 12.71 -36.31 22.20
C ASP A 338 13.06 -35.50 20.94
N ALA A 339 13.49 -36.19 19.88
CA ALA A 339 13.86 -35.58 18.61
C ALA A 339 12.66 -34.95 17.83
N THR A 340 11.42 -35.20 18.26
CA THR A 340 10.21 -34.63 17.64
C THR A 340 9.82 -33.27 18.22
N GLY A 341 10.32 -32.92 19.40
CA GLY A 341 10.15 -31.58 20.00
C GLY A 341 11.06 -30.51 19.38
N TRP A 342 12.07 -30.88 18.60
CA TRP A 342 13.08 -29.93 18.09
C TRP A 342 12.65 -29.30 16.76
N GLU A 343 12.55 -27.97 16.76
CA GLU A 343 12.29 -27.13 15.59
C GLU A 343 13.57 -26.41 15.15
N VAL A 344 13.67 -26.10 13.85
CA VAL A 344 14.80 -25.42 13.24
C VAL A 344 14.28 -24.23 12.43
N GLY A 345 14.69 -23.02 12.82
CA GLY A 345 14.31 -21.77 12.17
C GLY A 345 14.86 -21.63 10.74
N GLN A 346 14.28 -20.70 9.99
CA GLN A 346 14.54 -20.51 8.57
C GLN A 346 15.98 -20.05 8.33
N THR A 347 16.50 -19.09 9.11
CA THR A 347 17.87 -18.57 8.91
C THR A 347 18.93 -19.64 9.16
N PHE A 348 18.80 -20.43 10.24
CA PHE A 348 19.69 -21.57 10.48
C PHE A 348 19.55 -22.63 9.36
N PHE A 349 18.32 -22.96 8.97
CA PHE A 349 18.08 -23.95 7.91
C PHE A 349 18.64 -23.53 6.56
N GLU A 350 18.52 -22.26 6.16
CA GLU A 350 19.01 -21.75 4.87
C GLU A 350 20.54 -21.72 4.81
N ARG A 351 21.19 -21.11 5.82
CA ARG A 351 22.66 -21.02 5.90
C ARG A 351 23.32 -22.39 5.87
N LEU A 352 22.67 -23.39 6.49
CA LEU A 352 23.17 -24.76 6.61
C LEU A 352 22.43 -25.75 5.69
N GLN A 353 21.60 -25.29 4.74
CA GLN A 353 20.74 -26.16 3.92
C GLN A 353 21.55 -27.24 3.18
N THR A 354 22.73 -26.87 2.68
CA THR A 354 23.65 -27.80 1.99
C THR A 354 24.18 -28.88 2.95
N CYS A 355 24.41 -28.54 4.22
CA CYS A 355 24.90 -29.44 5.26
C CYS A 355 23.78 -30.35 5.78
N ILE A 356 22.59 -29.79 6.01
CA ILE A 356 21.41 -30.49 6.53
C ILE A 356 20.84 -31.44 5.46
N THR A 357 20.68 -31.00 4.21
CA THR A 357 20.03 -31.78 3.14
C THR A 357 20.98 -32.55 2.21
N GLY A 358 22.28 -32.24 2.23
CA GLY A 358 23.29 -32.86 1.37
C GLY A 358 23.24 -32.47 -0.12
N ARG A 359 22.33 -31.58 -0.54
CA ARG A 359 22.21 -31.15 -1.94
C ARG A 359 23.17 -29.99 -2.24
N ARG A 360 24.14 -30.21 -3.13
CA ARG A 360 25.00 -29.16 -3.69
C ARG A 360 24.16 -28.27 -4.62
N ASN A 361 24.04 -26.98 -4.32
CA ASN A 361 23.22 -26.06 -5.12
C ASN A 361 23.94 -25.64 -6.42
N SER A 362 23.88 -26.49 -7.45
CA SER A 362 24.49 -26.24 -8.76
C SER A 362 23.62 -25.31 -9.64
N ARG A 363 23.53 -24.03 -9.24
CA ARG A 363 22.98 -22.94 -10.05
C ARG A 363 23.93 -21.74 -10.08
N GLY A 364 25.13 -21.98 -10.61
CA GLY A 364 25.94 -20.89 -11.17
C GLY A 364 25.28 -20.35 -12.45
N LYS A 365 25.61 -19.10 -12.82
CA LYS A 365 25.08 -18.47 -14.03
C LYS A 365 25.71 -19.10 -15.28
N GLU A 366 24.89 -19.75 -16.10
CA GLU A 366 25.21 -20.02 -17.51
C GLU A 366 23.88 -20.11 -18.29
N GLY A 367 23.91 -19.79 -19.59
CA GLY A 367 22.70 -19.51 -20.37
C GLY A 367 22.48 -20.46 -21.55
N THR A 368 21.49 -20.07 -22.36
CA THR A 368 21.10 -20.66 -23.66
C THR A 368 20.12 -21.84 -23.61
N GLN A 369 19.01 -21.60 -24.32
CA GLN A 369 17.95 -22.48 -24.81
C GLN A 369 18.22 -23.99 -24.89
N ALA A 370 17.37 -24.81 -24.24
CA ALA A 370 17.03 -26.16 -24.71
C ALA A 370 15.68 -26.67 -24.14
N GLY A 371 14.80 -27.17 -25.01
CA GLY A 371 13.85 -28.25 -24.70
C GLY A 371 12.72 -28.00 -23.69
N GLN A 372 11.66 -27.28 -24.07
CA GLN A 372 10.35 -27.45 -23.43
C GLN A 372 9.83 -28.89 -23.68
N ARG A 373 9.63 -29.69 -22.62
CA ARG A 373 8.64 -30.80 -22.59
C ARG A 373 8.44 -31.36 -21.18
N GLY A 374 7.19 -31.56 -20.77
CA GLY A 374 6.86 -32.69 -19.88
C GLY A 374 6.84 -32.49 -18.36
N ARG A 375 6.71 -31.28 -17.82
CA ARG A 375 6.13 -31.10 -16.47
C ARG A 375 4.96 -30.13 -16.50
N ARG A 376 3.76 -30.62 -16.19
CA ARG A 376 2.62 -29.77 -15.83
C ARG A 376 2.95 -29.14 -14.48
N GLY A 377 3.26 -27.85 -14.47
CA GLY A 377 3.28 -27.09 -13.24
C GLY A 377 1.86 -27.02 -12.65
N LEU A 378 1.78 -26.97 -11.32
CA LEU A 378 0.67 -26.26 -10.69
C LEU A 378 0.72 -24.80 -11.18
N PRO A 379 -0.42 -24.10 -11.34
CA PRO A 379 -0.40 -22.70 -11.68
C PRO A 379 0.38 -21.91 -10.61
N PRO A 380 1.08 -20.82 -10.99
CA PRO A 380 1.71 -19.95 -10.02
C PRO A 380 0.66 -19.36 -9.06
N ASN A 381 1.15 -18.91 -7.90
CA ASN A 381 0.36 -18.22 -6.88
C ASN A 381 -0.50 -17.11 -7.53
N PRO A 382 -1.82 -17.04 -7.30
CA PRO A 382 -2.66 -15.96 -7.83
C PRO A 382 -2.41 -14.65 -7.08
N THR A 383 -1.24 -14.06 -7.33
CA THR A 383 -1.06 -12.62 -7.44
C THR A 383 -1.78 -12.13 -8.69
N ALA A 384 -2.17 -10.85 -8.75
CA ALA A 384 -2.91 -10.35 -9.91
C ALA A 384 -2.06 -10.41 -11.19
N THR A 385 -2.67 -10.85 -12.30
CA THR A 385 -2.09 -10.76 -13.65
C THR A 385 -2.00 -9.28 -14.05
N MET A 386 -0.83 -8.67 -13.92
CA MET A 386 -0.62 -7.23 -14.14
C MET A 386 -0.53 -6.86 -15.63
N HIS A 387 -0.07 -7.79 -16.48
CA HIS A 387 -0.03 -7.58 -17.92
C HIS A 387 -1.42 -7.65 -18.55
N ILE A 388 -1.78 -6.66 -19.37
CA ILE A 388 -3.09 -6.61 -20.04
C ILE A 388 -3.35 -7.84 -20.91
N LYS A 389 -2.35 -8.41 -21.63
CA LYS A 389 -2.53 -9.68 -22.37
C LYS A 389 -3.07 -10.82 -21.51
N GLU A 390 -2.63 -10.91 -20.25
CA GLU A 390 -3.05 -11.95 -19.30
C GLU A 390 -4.43 -11.63 -18.73
N MET A 391 -4.72 -10.37 -18.39
CA MET A 391 -6.06 -9.94 -17.96
C MET A 391 -7.14 -10.22 -19.01
N LEU A 392 -6.81 -10.06 -20.29
CA LEU A 392 -7.71 -10.29 -21.42
C LEU A 392 -7.90 -11.79 -21.68
N ALA A 393 -6.81 -12.57 -21.69
CA ALA A 393 -6.88 -14.04 -21.81
C ALA A 393 -7.61 -14.69 -20.61
N ASP A 394 -7.49 -14.11 -19.42
CA ASP A 394 -8.28 -14.50 -18.24
C ASP A 394 -9.78 -14.27 -18.45
N ALA A 395 -10.18 -13.12 -18.99
CA ALA A 395 -11.59 -12.81 -19.24
C ALA A 395 -12.21 -13.70 -20.32
N GLU A 396 -11.46 -13.98 -21.39
CA GLU A 396 -11.84 -14.91 -22.46
C GLU A 396 -11.97 -16.35 -21.95
N ARG A 397 -11.00 -16.85 -21.17
CA ARG A 397 -11.01 -18.21 -20.61
C ARG A 397 -12.10 -18.39 -19.54
N ASP A 398 -12.31 -17.42 -18.66
CA ASP A 398 -13.38 -17.47 -17.66
C ASP A 398 -14.77 -17.27 -18.30
N GLY A 399 -14.86 -16.82 -19.56
CA GLY A 399 -16.11 -16.46 -20.24
C GLY A 399 -16.84 -15.28 -19.57
N GLN A 400 -16.10 -14.44 -18.83
CA GLN A 400 -16.67 -13.41 -17.95
C GLN A 400 -16.36 -12.01 -18.49
N PRO A 401 -17.38 -11.19 -18.79
CA PRO A 401 -17.16 -9.87 -19.35
C PRO A 401 -16.48 -8.91 -18.36
N SER A 402 -15.49 -8.21 -18.88
CA SER A 402 -14.65 -7.26 -18.13
C SER A 402 -14.52 -5.91 -18.85
N PHE A 403 -13.97 -4.90 -18.19
CA PHE A 403 -13.84 -3.57 -18.76
C PHE A 403 -12.67 -2.76 -18.18
N SER A 404 -12.37 -1.64 -18.84
CA SER A 404 -11.34 -0.66 -18.47
C SER A 404 -11.83 0.77 -18.76
N PHE A 405 -11.11 1.79 -18.24
CA PHE A 405 -11.51 3.21 -18.32
C PHE A 405 -10.37 4.12 -18.82
N GLU A 406 -10.59 4.93 -19.85
CA GLU A 406 -9.67 6.01 -20.22
C GLU A 406 -9.95 7.30 -19.43
N TYR A 407 -8.89 7.96 -18.97
CA TYR A 407 -8.90 9.30 -18.38
C TYR A 407 -7.82 10.19 -19.02
N PHE A 408 -8.08 11.50 -19.10
CA PHE A 408 -7.11 12.46 -19.63
C PHE A 408 -6.58 13.42 -18.55
N PRO A 409 -5.28 13.80 -18.56
CA PRO A 409 -4.71 14.80 -17.65
C PRO A 409 -5.48 16.13 -17.63
N PRO A 410 -6.05 16.54 -16.48
CA PRO A 410 -6.76 17.81 -16.35
C PRO A 410 -5.82 19.02 -16.45
N LYS A 411 -6.36 20.16 -16.91
CA LYS A 411 -5.58 21.40 -17.13
C LYS A 411 -5.31 22.23 -15.87
N THR A 412 -5.86 21.85 -14.72
CA THR A 412 -5.78 22.62 -13.46
C THR A 412 -5.62 21.68 -12.27
N ALA A 413 -4.94 22.13 -11.22
CA ALA A 413 -4.71 21.33 -10.01
C ALA A 413 -6.03 20.85 -9.36
N GLN A 414 -7.05 21.72 -9.28
CA GLN A 414 -8.39 21.31 -8.83
C GLN A 414 -9.01 20.24 -9.74
N GLY A 415 -8.79 20.33 -11.06
CA GLY A 415 -9.21 19.31 -12.01
C GLY A 415 -8.53 17.96 -11.77
N VAL A 416 -7.24 17.96 -11.43
CA VAL A 416 -6.44 16.78 -11.08
C VAL A 416 -6.98 16.12 -9.80
N GLN A 417 -7.22 16.90 -8.73
CA GLN A 417 -7.82 16.36 -7.51
C GLN A 417 -9.23 15.78 -7.76
N ASN A 418 -10.08 16.54 -8.46
CA ASN A 418 -11.41 16.10 -8.87
C ASN A 418 -11.39 14.86 -9.78
N LEU A 419 -10.25 14.49 -10.35
CA LEU A 419 -10.05 13.25 -11.12
C LEU A 419 -9.55 12.11 -10.23
N TYR A 420 -8.60 12.33 -9.32
CA TYR A 420 -8.22 11.34 -8.31
C TYR A 420 -9.44 10.86 -7.50
N ASP A 421 -10.25 11.79 -7.00
CA ASP A 421 -11.48 11.48 -6.26
C ASP A 421 -12.56 10.81 -7.14
N ARG A 422 -12.42 10.84 -8.47
CA ARG A 422 -13.29 10.09 -9.40
C ARG A 422 -12.75 8.70 -9.68
N MET A 423 -11.44 8.56 -9.90
CA MET A 423 -10.79 7.26 -10.10
C MET A 423 -10.96 6.37 -8.87
N ASP A 424 -10.88 6.91 -7.66
CA ASP A 424 -11.09 6.16 -6.42
C ASP A 424 -12.54 5.65 -6.24
N ARG A 425 -13.53 6.44 -6.68
CA ARG A 425 -14.94 5.99 -6.73
C ARG A 425 -15.20 5.00 -7.86
N MET A 426 -14.58 5.19 -9.03
CA MET A 426 -14.75 4.29 -10.18
C MET A 426 -13.95 2.99 -10.05
N TYR A 427 -12.92 2.92 -9.18
CA TYR A 427 -12.33 1.67 -8.70
C TYR A 427 -13.41 0.71 -8.18
N ASN A 428 -14.38 1.23 -7.43
CA ASN A 428 -15.45 0.44 -6.82
C ASN A 428 -16.47 -0.08 -7.85
N PHE A 429 -16.32 0.23 -9.14
CA PHE A 429 -17.08 -0.44 -10.21
C PHE A 429 -16.41 -1.76 -10.64
N GLY A 430 -15.12 -1.96 -10.36
CA GLY A 430 -14.35 -3.15 -10.72
C GLY A 430 -13.74 -3.17 -12.13
N PRO A 431 -13.14 -2.08 -12.65
CA PRO A 431 -12.35 -2.14 -13.87
C PRO A 431 -11.12 -3.05 -13.68
N LYS A 432 -10.63 -3.65 -14.77
CA LYS A 432 -9.40 -4.45 -14.78
C LYS A 432 -8.14 -3.59 -14.78
N PHE A 433 -8.16 -2.51 -15.55
CA PHE A 433 -7.11 -1.51 -15.66
C PHE A 433 -7.72 -0.16 -16.06
N ILE A 434 -6.92 0.90 -15.98
CA ILE A 434 -7.25 2.23 -16.49
C ILE A 434 -6.19 2.69 -17.49
N ASP A 435 -6.54 3.61 -18.38
CA ASP A 435 -5.62 4.23 -19.33
C ASP A 435 -5.52 5.72 -19.02
N ILE A 436 -4.31 6.28 -19.10
CA ILE A 436 -4.07 7.71 -18.90
C ILE A 436 -3.47 8.30 -20.17
N THR A 437 -4.22 9.20 -20.82
CA THR A 437 -3.84 9.75 -22.14
C THR A 437 -2.62 10.65 -22.07
N TRP A 438 -1.77 10.60 -23.09
CA TRP A 438 -0.60 11.46 -23.22
C TRP A 438 -0.97 12.82 -23.83
N GLY A 439 -0.51 13.92 -23.23
CA GLY A 439 -0.74 15.26 -23.75
C GLY A 439 0.04 15.54 -25.04
N ALA A 440 -0.67 15.97 -26.09
CA ALA A 440 -0.09 16.28 -27.41
C ALA A 440 1.14 17.21 -27.34
N GLY A 441 2.19 16.88 -28.09
CA GLY A 441 3.48 17.57 -28.07
C GLY A 441 4.27 17.45 -26.76
N GLY A 442 3.89 16.53 -25.86
CA GLY A 442 4.55 16.30 -24.58
C GLY A 442 4.39 17.43 -23.56
N ARG A 443 3.57 18.47 -23.82
CA ARG A 443 3.38 19.64 -22.93
C ARG A 443 2.74 19.29 -21.57
N ILE A 444 2.23 18.07 -21.41
CA ILE A 444 1.59 17.53 -20.19
C ILE A 444 2.20 16.15 -19.82
N ALA A 445 3.40 15.85 -20.32
CA ALA A 445 4.11 14.56 -20.11
C ALA A 445 4.37 14.26 -18.62
N GLU A 446 4.78 15.27 -17.86
CA GLU A 446 5.18 15.14 -16.46
C GLU A 446 3.96 14.79 -15.59
N LEU A 447 2.87 15.56 -15.69
CA LEU A 447 1.60 15.26 -15.03
C LEU A 447 1.03 13.88 -15.43
N THR A 448 1.27 13.42 -16.66
CA THR A 448 0.87 12.06 -17.08
C THR A 448 1.65 11.00 -16.27
N CYS A 449 2.97 11.17 -16.11
CA CYS A 449 3.81 10.26 -15.32
C CYS A 449 3.48 10.33 -13.82
N GLU A 450 3.19 11.51 -13.29
CA GLU A 450 2.74 11.72 -11.90
C GLU A 450 1.40 11.01 -11.65
N MET A 451 0.42 11.18 -12.53
CA MET A 451 -0.88 10.51 -12.42
C MET A 451 -0.78 8.98 -12.49
N VAL A 452 0.09 8.43 -13.35
CA VAL A 452 0.39 6.98 -13.39
C VAL A 452 1.00 6.52 -12.07
N THR A 453 1.93 7.30 -11.50
CA THR A 453 2.56 7.00 -10.21
C THR A 453 1.54 7.00 -9.06
N GLN A 454 0.63 7.97 -9.04
CA GLN A 454 -0.45 8.03 -8.05
C GLN A 454 -1.47 6.89 -8.23
N ALA A 455 -1.86 6.58 -9.47
CA ALA A 455 -2.81 5.50 -9.76
C ALA A 455 -2.30 4.12 -9.31
N GLN A 456 -1.06 3.77 -9.66
CA GLN A 456 -0.42 2.52 -9.27
C GLN A 456 -0.14 2.47 -7.75
N SER A 457 0.53 3.49 -7.20
CA SER A 457 1.02 3.43 -5.81
C SER A 457 -0.05 3.72 -4.75
N VAL A 458 -0.93 4.70 -4.97
CA VAL A 458 -1.89 5.19 -3.94
C VAL A 458 -3.29 4.58 -4.13
N TYR A 459 -3.77 4.48 -5.37
CA TYR A 459 -5.14 4.01 -5.67
C TYR A 459 -5.22 2.51 -6.01
N GLY A 460 -4.09 1.83 -6.21
CA GLY A 460 -4.06 0.39 -6.52
C GLY A 460 -4.68 0.05 -7.89
N LEU A 461 -4.61 0.98 -8.84
CA LEU A 461 -5.17 0.85 -10.19
C LEU A 461 -4.06 0.48 -11.18
N GLU A 462 -4.11 -0.74 -11.74
CA GLU A 462 -3.22 -1.09 -12.84
C GLU A 462 -3.49 -0.14 -14.01
N THR A 463 -2.43 0.46 -14.52
CA THR A 463 -2.51 1.65 -15.37
C THR A 463 -1.69 1.45 -16.63
N CYS A 464 -2.36 1.57 -17.77
CA CYS A 464 -1.74 1.71 -19.09
C CYS A 464 -1.37 3.18 -19.32
N MET A 465 -0.06 3.46 -19.49
CA MET A 465 0.39 4.81 -19.84
C MET A 465 0.42 4.97 -21.35
N HIS A 466 -0.30 5.94 -21.90
CA HIS A 466 -0.14 6.32 -23.31
C HIS A 466 1.24 6.97 -23.51
N LEU A 467 1.87 6.74 -24.65
CA LEU A 467 3.15 7.37 -25.00
C LEU A 467 3.21 7.67 -26.50
N THR A 468 3.47 8.92 -26.88
CA THR A 468 3.50 9.37 -28.29
C THR A 468 4.90 9.66 -28.79
N CYS A 469 5.14 9.40 -30.08
CA CYS A 469 6.35 9.82 -30.81
C CYS A 469 6.45 11.34 -31.05
N THR A 470 5.31 12.04 -31.24
CA THR A 470 5.30 13.47 -31.61
C THR A 470 5.98 14.38 -30.58
N ASP A 471 6.93 15.20 -31.04
CA ASP A 471 7.81 16.09 -30.25
C ASP A 471 8.61 15.41 -29.11
N MET A 472 8.73 14.09 -29.16
CA MET A 472 9.37 13.25 -28.16
C MET A 472 10.66 12.63 -28.69
N GLY A 473 11.77 13.37 -28.53
CA GLY A 473 13.11 12.85 -28.77
C GLY A 473 13.49 11.71 -27.81
N LEU A 474 14.49 10.90 -28.21
CA LEU A 474 14.90 9.67 -27.55
C LEU A 474 15.05 9.79 -26.02
N ASP A 475 15.71 10.85 -25.53
CA ASP A 475 15.90 11.08 -24.09
C ASP A 475 14.59 11.29 -23.32
N LYS A 476 13.60 11.97 -23.91
CA LYS A 476 12.28 12.17 -23.29
C LYS A 476 11.49 10.87 -23.23
N VAL A 477 11.54 10.07 -24.29
CA VAL A 477 10.90 8.73 -24.34
C VAL A 477 11.54 7.82 -23.30
N ASN A 478 12.87 7.80 -23.22
CA ASN A 478 13.59 7.06 -22.20
C ASN A 478 13.26 7.56 -20.78
N ASP A 479 13.06 8.85 -20.56
CA ASP A 479 12.65 9.37 -19.25
C ASP A 479 11.23 8.98 -18.85
N ALA A 480 10.27 9.09 -19.78
CA ALA A 480 8.90 8.63 -19.57
C ALA A 480 8.84 7.13 -19.24
N LEU A 481 9.58 6.30 -19.98
CA LEU A 481 9.66 4.86 -19.73
C LEU A 481 10.35 4.54 -18.39
N ARG A 482 11.42 5.27 -18.01
CA ARG A 482 12.05 5.12 -16.69
C ARG A 482 11.10 5.51 -15.55
N LYS A 483 10.31 6.57 -15.73
CA LYS A 483 9.28 7.01 -14.76
C LYS A 483 8.18 5.95 -14.63
N ALA A 484 7.65 5.44 -15.74
CA ALA A 484 6.66 4.35 -15.75
C ALA A 484 7.21 3.08 -15.07
N TYR A 485 8.42 2.65 -15.40
CA TYR A 485 9.07 1.51 -14.76
C TYR A 485 9.17 1.69 -13.24
N LYS A 486 9.66 2.85 -12.78
CA LYS A 486 9.76 3.18 -11.34
C LYS A 486 8.42 3.29 -10.63
N ALA A 487 7.37 3.73 -11.32
CA ALA A 487 6.00 3.76 -10.82
C ALA A 487 5.38 2.36 -10.63
N GLY A 488 6.05 1.27 -11.06
CA GLY A 488 5.45 -0.05 -11.11
C GLY A 488 4.43 -0.19 -12.25
N CYS A 489 4.51 0.62 -13.30
CA CYS A 489 3.69 0.41 -14.50
C CYS A 489 4.22 -0.78 -15.31
N THR A 490 3.31 -1.63 -15.80
CA THR A 490 3.61 -2.79 -16.66
C THR A 490 2.95 -2.72 -18.03
N ASN A 491 2.27 -1.61 -18.36
CA ASN A 491 1.44 -1.50 -19.57
C ASN A 491 1.63 -0.13 -20.26
N ILE A 492 1.97 -0.13 -21.55
CA ILE A 492 2.19 1.08 -22.36
C ILE A 492 1.33 1.04 -23.62
N LEU A 493 0.54 2.09 -23.90
CA LEU A 493 -0.12 2.27 -25.19
C LEU A 493 0.80 3.08 -26.12
N ALA A 494 1.46 2.40 -27.06
CA ALA A 494 2.40 3.01 -27.99
C ALA A 494 1.66 3.66 -29.17
N LEU A 495 1.76 4.99 -29.25
CA LEU A 495 1.04 5.84 -30.22
C LEU A 495 2.02 6.67 -31.04
N ARG A 496 1.60 7.09 -32.24
CA ARG A 496 2.33 8.13 -32.99
C ARG A 496 2.16 9.49 -32.32
N GLY A 497 0.90 9.85 -32.04
CA GLY A 497 0.49 11.20 -31.66
C GLY A 497 -0.04 12.00 -32.85
N ASP A 498 -0.77 13.07 -32.54
CA ASP A 498 -1.33 14.01 -33.50
C ASP A 498 -0.31 15.14 -33.76
N PRO A 499 -0.23 15.69 -35.00
CA PRO A 499 0.65 16.81 -35.28
C PRO A 499 0.31 18.04 -34.41
N PRO A 500 1.30 18.88 -34.06
CA PRO A 500 1.04 20.09 -33.27
C PRO A 500 0.04 21.01 -33.97
N ARG A 501 -0.94 21.54 -33.23
CA ARG A 501 -2.07 22.37 -33.75
C ARG A 501 -1.69 23.57 -34.63
N GLU A 502 -0.42 23.95 -34.64
CA GLU A 502 0.15 25.07 -35.38
C GLU A 502 0.78 24.62 -36.73
N LYS A 503 0.76 23.32 -37.05
CA LYS A 503 1.34 22.71 -38.26
C LYS A 503 0.49 21.52 -38.74
N GLU A 504 -0.03 21.60 -39.97
CA GLU A 504 -0.78 20.49 -40.60
C GLU A 504 0.05 19.21 -40.82
N LYS A 505 1.39 19.35 -40.89
CA LYS A 505 2.31 18.21 -40.99
C LYS A 505 3.44 18.34 -39.98
N TRP A 506 3.66 17.26 -39.24
CA TRP A 506 4.81 17.08 -38.36
C TRP A 506 5.92 16.34 -39.12
N VAL A 507 7.17 16.59 -38.73
CA VAL A 507 8.37 15.90 -39.23
C VAL A 507 9.14 15.43 -38.00
N ALA A 508 9.61 14.19 -38.01
CA ALA A 508 10.40 13.65 -36.91
C ALA A 508 11.69 14.46 -36.70
N ALA A 509 12.15 14.55 -35.45
CA ALA A 509 13.48 15.06 -35.16
C ALA A 509 14.55 14.07 -35.65
N ASP A 510 15.75 14.55 -36.00
CA ASP A 510 16.85 13.67 -36.42
C ASP A 510 17.15 12.62 -35.33
N GLY A 511 17.08 11.33 -35.71
CA GLY A 511 17.22 10.21 -34.77
C GLY A 511 16.01 9.96 -33.84
N GLY A 512 14.88 10.62 -34.08
CA GLY A 512 13.62 10.42 -33.37
C GLY A 512 12.74 9.29 -33.91
N PHE A 513 11.56 9.13 -33.32
CA PHE A 513 10.55 8.13 -33.72
C PHE A 513 9.58 8.75 -34.74
N GLU A 514 9.35 8.09 -35.87
CA GLU A 514 8.42 8.59 -36.91
C GLU A 514 7.04 7.92 -36.78
N TYR A 515 7.03 6.61 -36.47
CA TYR A 515 5.84 5.77 -36.37
C TYR A 515 5.75 5.06 -35.00
N ALA A 516 4.53 4.70 -34.61
CA ALA A 516 4.28 3.92 -33.39
C ALA A 516 5.06 2.59 -33.36
N ARG A 517 5.29 1.94 -34.52
CA ARG A 517 6.09 0.70 -34.63
C ARG A 517 7.54 0.88 -34.15
N ASP A 518 8.10 2.08 -34.31
CA ASP A 518 9.47 2.41 -33.90
C ASP A 518 9.56 2.50 -32.37
N LEU A 519 8.53 3.05 -31.73
CA LEU A 519 8.37 3.09 -30.27
C LEU A 519 8.15 1.68 -29.69
N VAL A 520 7.30 0.84 -30.30
CA VAL A 520 7.13 -0.58 -29.90
C VAL A 520 8.47 -1.30 -29.92
N LYS A 521 9.21 -1.20 -31.04
CA LYS A 521 10.53 -1.80 -31.24
C LYS A 521 11.55 -1.33 -30.19
N HIS A 522 11.56 -0.03 -29.87
CA HIS A 522 12.46 0.55 -28.87
C HIS A 522 12.15 0.10 -27.43
N ILE A 523 10.87 0.04 -27.05
CA ILE A 523 10.45 -0.48 -25.75
C ILE A 523 10.86 -1.95 -25.62
N ARG A 524 10.61 -2.79 -26.64
CA ARG A 524 11.04 -4.21 -26.66
C ARG A 524 12.56 -4.37 -26.59
N ALA A 525 13.32 -3.54 -27.30
CA ALA A 525 14.78 -3.56 -27.23
C ALA A 525 15.34 -3.16 -25.86
N THR A 526 14.68 -2.22 -25.16
CA THR A 526 15.19 -1.62 -23.91
C THR A 526 14.70 -2.32 -22.64
N TYR A 527 13.45 -2.82 -22.64
CA TYR A 527 12.76 -3.37 -21.47
C TYR A 527 12.27 -4.82 -21.65
N HIS A 528 12.53 -5.42 -22.81
CA HIS A 528 12.12 -6.79 -23.16
C HIS A 528 10.63 -7.02 -22.90
N ASP A 529 10.26 -7.95 -22.02
CA ASP A 529 8.88 -8.33 -21.72
C ASP A 529 8.30 -7.63 -20.47
N HIS A 530 9.02 -6.70 -19.82
CA HIS A 530 8.52 -5.97 -18.64
C HIS A 530 7.25 -5.16 -18.92
N PHE A 531 7.17 -4.57 -20.12
CA PHE A 531 5.97 -3.86 -20.56
C PHE A 531 5.13 -4.73 -21.50
N ASP A 532 3.85 -4.87 -21.20
CA ASP A 532 2.84 -5.12 -22.23
C ASP A 532 2.68 -3.85 -23.07
N ILE A 533 2.55 -4.01 -24.39
CA ILE A 533 2.56 -2.89 -25.34
C ILE A 533 1.31 -2.95 -26.19
N GLY A 534 0.36 -2.06 -25.90
CA GLY A 534 -0.81 -1.84 -26.72
C GLY A 534 -0.47 -0.97 -27.94
N VAL A 535 -1.25 -1.10 -29.01
CA VAL A 535 -1.22 -0.16 -30.15
C VAL A 535 -2.63 0.22 -30.63
N ALA A 536 -2.78 1.43 -31.18
CA ALA A 536 -4.06 1.87 -31.74
C ALA A 536 -4.44 1.10 -33.02
N GLY A 537 -5.71 0.71 -33.10
CA GLY A 537 -6.41 0.21 -34.30
C GLY A 537 -7.56 1.12 -34.72
N TYR A 538 -7.95 1.07 -35.99
CA TYR A 538 -8.88 2.03 -36.59
C TYR A 538 -9.93 1.31 -37.48
N PRO A 539 -11.11 0.96 -36.93
CA PRO A 539 -12.16 0.22 -37.67
C PRO A 539 -12.85 1.00 -38.80
N GLU A 540 -12.60 2.32 -38.87
CA GLU A 540 -13.22 3.25 -39.83
C GLU A 540 -12.16 4.11 -40.57
N GLY A 541 -10.88 3.73 -40.48
CA GLY A 541 -9.75 4.51 -40.97
C GLY A 541 -9.29 5.62 -40.01
N CYS A 542 -8.33 6.45 -40.44
CA CYS A 542 -7.89 7.63 -39.69
C CYS A 542 -7.78 8.87 -40.59
N ASP A 543 -7.58 10.05 -40.00
CA ASP A 543 -7.57 11.32 -40.75
C ASP A 543 -6.47 11.39 -41.82
N ASP A 544 -5.28 10.84 -41.53
CA ASP A 544 -4.13 10.86 -42.44
C ASP A 544 -4.19 9.76 -43.53
N ASN A 545 -4.94 8.68 -43.31
CA ASN A 545 -5.05 7.56 -44.25
C ASN A 545 -6.41 6.86 -44.13
N LYS A 546 -7.12 6.77 -45.26
CA LYS A 546 -8.44 6.10 -45.37
C LYS A 546 -8.40 4.78 -46.13
N ASP A 547 -7.23 4.31 -46.56
CA ASP A 547 -7.06 2.96 -47.09
C ASP A 547 -6.97 1.95 -45.94
N GLU A 548 -8.05 1.17 -45.77
CA GLU A 548 -8.16 0.12 -44.77
C GLU A 548 -7.10 -0.97 -44.95
N GLU A 549 -6.72 -1.32 -46.18
CA GLU A 549 -5.75 -2.40 -46.42
C GLU A 549 -4.33 -1.96 -46.03
N SER A 550 -3.90 -0.76 -46.44
CA SER A 550 -2.66 -0.14 -45.96
C SER A 550 -2.63 -0.01 -44.42
N LEU A 551 -3.75 0.38 -43.80
CA LEU A 551 -3.82 0.46 -42.34
C LEU A 551 -3.74 -0.91 -41.65
N LEU A 552 -4.28 -1.98 -42.26
CA LEU A 552 -4.15 -3.34 -41.76
C LEU A 552 -2.70 -3.87 -41.91
N ASP A 553 -2.01 -3.54 -42.99
CA ASP A 553 -0.59 -3.86 -43.17
C ASP A 553 0.29 -3.12 -42.13
N HIS A 554 0.09 -1.82 -41.91
CA HIS A 554 0.77 -1.08 -40.84
C HIS A 554 0.35 -1.52 -39.42
N LEU A 555 -0.86 -2.06 -39.25
CA LEU A 555 -1.27 -2.70 -38.00
C LEU A 555 -0.48 -3.99 -37.79
N LYS A 556 -0.33 -4.83 -38.82
CA LYS A 556 0.51 -6.02 -38.77
C LYS A 556 1.97 -5.70 -38.46
N GLU A 557 2.56 -4.69 -39.10
CA GLU A 557 3.94 -4.25 -38.79
C GLU A 557 4.13 -3.93 -37.29
N LYS A 558 3.18 -3.22 -36.67
CA LYS A 558 3.23 -2.90 -35.23
C LYS A 558 3.16 -4.15 -34.35
N VAL A 559 2.40 -5.16 -34.75
CA VAL A 559 2.30 -6.45 -34.04
C VAL A 559 3.56 -7.28 -34.22
N ASP A 560 4.10 -7.35 -35.44
CA ASP A 560 5.34 -8.06 -35.75
C ASP A 560 6.57 -7.43 -35.05
N MET A 561 6.52 -6.14 -34.69
CA MET A 561 7.52 -5.47 -33.82
C MET A 561 7.34 -5.78 -32.32
N GLY A 562 6.28 -6.48 -31.89
CA GLY A 562 6.08 -6.97 -30.53
C GLY A 562 4.96 -6.31 -29.71
N ALA A 563 3.93 -5.72 -30.34
CA ALA A 563 2.72 -5.31 -29.62
C ALA A 563 1.93 -6.53 -29.10
N THR A 564 1.36 -6.44 -27.89
CA THR A 564 0.66 -7.56 -27.20
C THR A 564 -0.86 -7.42 -27.17
N PHE A 565 -1.41 -6.22 -27.42
CA PHE A 565 -2.84 -6.01 -27.61
C PHE A 565 -3.12 -4.80 -28.53
N ILE A 566 -4.36 -4.69 -29.01
CA ILE A 566 -4.83 -3.57 -29.85
C ILE A 566 -5.97 -2.87 -29.11
N VAL A 567 -5.92 -1.54 -28.99
CA VAL A 567 -7.08 -0.73 -28.55
C VAL A 567 -7.64 -0.02 -29.78
N THR A 568 -8.94 -0.14 -30.06
CA THR A 568 -9.53 0.57 -31.21
C THR A 568 -9.94 1.99 -30.84
N GLN A 569 -9.87 2.90 -31.82
CA GLN A 569 -10.64 4.14 -31.79
C GLN A 569 -12.13 3.88 -31.51
N MET A 570 -12.83 4.87 -30.97
CA MET A 570 -14.29 4.82 -30.79
C MET A 570 -15.05 4.62 -32.11
N PHE A 571 -16.15 3.88 -32.05
CA PHE A 571 -17.11 3.67 -33.14
C PHE A 571 -18.53 3.54 -32.58
N TYR A 572 -19.55 3.64 -33.44
CA TYR A 572 -20.94 3.31 -33.08
C TYR A 572 -21.55 2.18 -33.93
N ASP A 573 -20.93 1.85 -35.07
CA ASP A 573 -21.31 0.70 -35.91
C ASP A 573 -20.57 -0.57 -35.46
N ALA A 574 -21.24 -1.37 -34.62
CA ALA A 574 -20.72 -2.66 -34.15
C ALA A 574 -20.58 -3.70 -35.27
N ASP A 575 -21.42 -3.65 -36.29
CA ASP A 575 -21.45 -4.65 -37.36
C ASP A 575 -20.27 -4.41 -38.34
N ASN A 576 -19.94 -3.14 -38.60
CA ASN A 576 -18.68 -2.75 -39.24
C ASN A 576 -17.44 -3.13 -38.41
N PHE A 577 -17.47 -2.95 -37.08
CA PHE A 577 -16.36 -3.37 -36.22
C PHE A 577 -16.14 -4.89 -36.26
N VAL A 578 -17.19 -5.72 -36.23
CA VAL A 578 -17.08 -7.19 -36.35
C VAL A 578 -16.51 -7.60 -37.72
N ARG A 579 -16.94 -6.95 -38.80
CA ARG A 579 -16.33 -7.09 -40.14
C ARG A 579 -14.83 -6.78 -40.12
N TRP A 580 -14.43 -5.67 -39.49
CA TRP A 580 -13.03 -5.25 -39.38
C TRP A 580 -12.20 -6.25 -38.56
N VAL A 581 -12.72 -6.75 -37.44
CA VAL A 581 -12.08 -7.83 -36.66
C VAL A 581 -11.82 -9.07 -37.52
N GLY A 582 -12.78 -9.45 -38.38
CA GLY A 582 -12.60 -10.53 -39.37
C GLY A 582 -11.34 -10.33 -40.23
N LYS A 583 -11.22 -9.17 -40.90
CA LYS A 583 -10.05 -8.82 -41.70
C LYS A 583 -8.74 -8.80 -40.89
N VAL A 584 -8.76 -8.31 -39.65
CA VAL A 584 -7.57 -8.33 -38.77
C VAL A 584 -7.11 -9.78 -38.53
N ARG A 585 -8.04 -10.74 -38.36
CA ARG A 585 -7.70 -12.17 -38.25
C ARG A 585 -7.23 -12.77 -39.58
N GLU A 586 -7.82 -12.37 -40.72
CA GLU A 586 -7.38 -12.80 -42.06
C GLU A 586 -5.94 -12.37 -42.37
N ARG A 587 -5.50 -11.18 -41.93
CA ARG A 587 -4.08 -10.75 -42.02
C ARG A 587 -3.16 -11.48 -41.00
N GLY A 588 -3.66 -12.47 -40.26
CA GLY A 588 -2.88 -13.31 -39.34
C GLY A 588 -2.57 -12.69 -37.98
N ILE A 589 -3.22 -11.57 -37.62
CA ILE A 589 -3.01 -10.92 -36.32
C ILE A 589 -3.85 -11.66 -35.27
N THR A 590 -3.20 -12.32 -34.32
CA THR A 590 -3.85 -13.17 -33.30
C THR A 590 -4.04 -12.52 -31.93
N ILE A 591 -3.35 -11.39 -31.65
CA ILE A 591 -3.39 -10.73 -30.34
C ILE A 591 -4.80 -10.19 -29.97
N PRO A 592 -5.11 -9.99 -28.67
CA PRO A 592 -6.39 -9.42 -28.24
C PRO A 592 -6.71 -8.07 -28.88
N ILE A 593 -7.99 -7.87 -29.21
CA ILE A 593 -8.55 -6.61 -29.70
C ILE A 593 -9.51 -6.09 -28.65
N VAL A 594 -9.28 -4.85 -28.21
CA VAL A 594 -10.02 -4.13 -27.18
C VAL A 594 -10.83 -3.01 -27.85
N PRO A 595 -12.15 -3.16 -28.01
CA PRO A 595 -13.00 -2.14 -28.61
C PRO A 595 -13.16 -0.94 -27.68
N GLY A 596 -12.90 0.25 -28.25
CA GLY A 596 -13.14 1.54 -27.61
C GLY A 596 -14.62 1.96 -27.70
N ILE A 597 -15.25 2.16 -26.54
CA ILE A 597 -16.67 2.49 -26.37
C ILE A 597 -16.80 3.89 -25.79
N MET A 598 -17.59 4.78 -26.41
CA MET A 598 -17.90 6.10 -25.84
C MET A 598 -19.37 6.18 -25.37
N PRO A 599 -19.63 6.28 -24.05
CA PRO A 599 -20.97 6.54 -23.53
C PRO A 599 -21.52 7.90 -23.96
N ILE A 600 -22.82 7.95 -24.28
CA ILE A 600 -23.50 9.18 -24.71
C ILE A 600 -23.95 9.98 -23.48
N ALA A 601 -23.32 11.15 -23.28
CA ALA A 601 -23.57 12.00 -22.12
C ALA A 601 -24.51 13.20 -22.39
N THR A 602 -24.39 13.82 -23.58
CA THR A 602 -25.26 14.90 -24.10
C THR A 602 -25.28 14.83 -25.63
N TYR A 603 -26.36 15.23 -26.29
CA TYR A 603 -26.48 15.12 -27.75
C TYR A 603 -25.40 15.97 -28.46
N ALA A 604 -25.18 17.19 -27.98
CA ALA A 604 -24.17 18.10 -28.52
C ALA A 604 -22.72 17.62 -28.32
N SER A 605 -22.43 16.86 -27.25
CA SER A 605 -21.09 16.28 -27.06
C SER A 605 -20.87 15.04 -27.93
N PHE A 606 -21.90 14.20 -28.07
CA PHE A 606 -21.94 13.03 -28.96
C PHE A 606 -21.71 13.43 -30.43
N MET A 607 -22.55 14.29 -31.00
CA MET A 607 -22.45 14.71 -32.41
C MET A 607 -21.12 15.39 -32.73
N ARG A 608 -20.59 16.20 -31.79
CA ARG A 608 -19.27 16.82 -31.92
C ARG A 608 -18.14 15.80 -31.94
N ARG A 609 -18.25 14.70 -31.17
CA ARG A 609 -17.23 13.64 -31.13
C ARG A 609 -17.31 12.72 -32.35
N ALA A 610 -18.49 12.25 -32.73
CA ALA A 610 -18.69 11.44 -33.94
C ALA A 610 -18.16 12.18 -35.18
N LYS A 611 -18.49 13.47 -35.35
CA LYS A 611 -17.96 14.30 -36.44
C LYS A 611 -16.45 14.52 -36.38
N HIS A 612 -15.87 14.69 -35.18
CA HIS A 612 -14.42 14.92 -35.04
C HIS A 612 -13.59 13.66 -35.36
N MET A 613 -14.06 12.48 -34.95
CA MET A 613 -13.39 11.21 -35.22
C MET A 613 -13.82 10.57 -36.57
N ASN A 614 -14.67 11.24 -37.33
CA ASN A 614 -15.27 10.76 -38.59
C ASN A 614 -15.96 9.37 -38.45
N CYS A 615 -16.57 9.08 -37.29
CA CYS A 615 -17.28 7.82 -37.05
C CYS A 615 -18.62 7.78 -37.80
N SER A 616 -18.94 6.62 -38.36
CA SER A 616 -20.30 6.24 -38.77
C SER A 616 -21.19 6.10 -37.53
N VAL A 617 -22.39 6.68 -37.61
CA VAL A 617 -23.44 6.56 -36.60
C VAL A 617 -24.62 5.83 -37.25
N PRO A 618 -25.00 4.63 -36.77
CA PRO A 618 -26.17 3.93 -37.29
C PRO A 618 -27.44 4.78 -37.18
N GLN A 619 -28.30 4.75 -38.20
CA GLN A 619 -29.50 5.59 -38.24
C GLN A 619 -30.43 5.35 -37.03
N GLU A 620 -30.48 4.13 -36.49
CA GLU A 620 -31.23 3.78 -35.27
C GLU A 620 -30.81 4.61 -34.03
N PHE A 621 -29.55 5.05 -33.93
CA PHE A 621 -29.11 5.97 -32.88
C PHE A 621 -29.66 7.37 -33.10
N MET A 622 -29.66 7.86 -34.34
CA MET A 622 -30.16 9.19 -34.68
C MET A 622 -31.67 9.27 -34.49
N ASP A 623 -32.42 8.29 -34.98
CA ASP A 623 -33.89 8.23 -34.87
C ASP A 623 -34.36 8.21 -33.41
N ALA A 624 -33.60 7.60 -32.51
CA ALA A 624 -33.88 7.54 -31.08
C ALA A 624 -33.42 8.80 -30.30
N LEU A 625 -32.31 9.44 -30.69
CA LEU A 625 -31.71 10.57 -29.97
C LEU A 625 -32.20 11.95 -30.45
N GLU A 626 -32.55 12.08 -31.73
CA GLU A 626 -33.01 13.36 -32.31
C GLU A 626 -34.30 13.91 -31.65
N PRO A 627 -35.30 13.09 -31.24
CA PRO A 627 -36.49 13.59 -30.54
C PRO A 627 -36.21 14.14 -29.14
N VAL A 628 -35.18 13.60 -28.45
CA VAL A 628 -34.84 13.94 -27.06
C VAL A 628 -33.66 14.91 -26.92
N LYS A 629 -33.04 15.32 -28.03
CA LYS A 629 -31.76 16.07 -28.10
C LYS A 629 -31.61 17.33 -27.24
N ASN A 630 -32.71 17.90 -26.74
CA ASN A 630 -32.73 19.11 -25.91
C ASN A 630 -32.82 18.81 -24.40
N ASP A 631 -33.02 17.54 -24.00
CA ASP A 631 -33.02 17.08 -22.61
C ASP A 631 -31.86 16.10 -22.39
N ASP A 632 -30.81 16.57 -21.71
CA ASP A 632 -29.63 15.77 -21.41
C ASP A 632 -29.91 14.58 -20.48
N ASN A 633 -31.02 14.56 -19.73
CA ASN A 633 -31.42 13.38 -18.95
C ASN A 633 -32.01 12.32 -19.88
N ALA A 634 -33.00 12.67 -20.71
CA ALA A 634 -33.60 11.77 -21.68
C ALA A 634 -32.55 11.23 -22.68
N VAL A 635 -31.60 12.07 -23.13
CA VAL A 635 -30.46 11.64 -23.97
C VAL A 635 -29.61 10.58 -23.28
N ARG A 636 -29.38 10.67 -21.96
CA ARG A 636 -28.62 9.65 -21.21
C ARG A 636 -29.42 8.36 -21.02
N GLU A 637 -30.73 8.45 -20.77
CA GLU A 637 -31.59 7.27 -20.63
C GLU A 637 -31.76 6.51 -21.95
N VAL A 638 -31.90 7.19 -23.08
CA VAL A 638 -31.88 6.56 -24.41
C VAL A 638 -30.48 6.07 -24.77
N GLY A 639 -29.46 6.92 -24.53
CA GLY A 639 -28.06 6.65 -24.87
C GLY A 639 -27.48 5.42 -24.17
N LYS A 640 -27.85 5.15 -22.90
CA LYS A 640 -27.37 3.95 -22.19
C LYS A 640 -27.85 2.66 -22.87
N VAL A 641 -29.11 2.63 -23.34
CA VAL A 641 -29.73 1.45 -23.96
C VAL A 641 -29.12 1.17 -25.33
N LEU A 642 -28.92 2.21 -26.15
CA LEU A 642 -28.26 2.11 -27.45
C LEU A 642 -26.81 1.59 -27.31
N VAL A 643 -26.01 2.20 -26.43
CA VAL A 643 -24.62 1.79 -26.20
C VAL A 643 -24.54 0.40 -25.58
N ALA A 644 -25.42 0.04 -24.64
CA ALA A 644 -25.46 -1.32 -24.10
C ALA A 644 -25.90 -2.36 -25.16
N GLY A 645 -26.80 -2.02 -26.08
CA GLY A 645 -27.13 -2.84 -27.24
C GLY A 645 -25.91 -3.11 -28.13
N MET A 646 -25.13 -2.07 -28.41
CA MET A 646 -23.85 -2.15 -29.13
C MET A 646 -22.84 -3.05 -28.39
N CYS A 647 -22.69 -2.88 -27.08
CA CYS A 647 -21.86 -3.75 -26.23
C CYS A 647 -22.31 -5.22 -26.27
N ARG A 648 -23.63 -5.48 -26.23
CA ARG A 648 -24.22 -6.83 -26.34
C ARG A 648 -23.92 -7.48 -27.71
N LYS A 649 -23.96 -6.74 -28.83
CA LYS A 649 -23.50 -7.22 -30.15
C LYS A 649 -22.03 -7.63 -30.12
N ILE A 650 -21.16 -6.79 -29.57
CA ILE A 650 -19.70 -7.02 -29.49
C ILE A 650 -19.36 -8.27 -28.67
N LEU A 651 -20.04 -8.48 -27.53
CA LEU A 651 -19.88 -9.65 -26.68
C LEU A 651 -20.29 -10.95 -27.41
N ALA A 652 -21.37 -10.90 -28.18
CA ALA A 652 -21.83 -12.04 -28.99
C ALA A 652 -20.85 -12.43 -30.11
N ALA A 653 -19.97 -11.50 -30.54
CA ALA A 653 -18.86 -11.77 -31.45
C ALA A 653 -17.61 -12.37 -30.75
N GLY A 654 -17.68 -12.69 -29.45
CA GLY A 654 -16.63 -13.37 -28.70
C GLY A 654 -15.61 -12.46 -28.00
N ILE A 655 -15.82 -11.14 -27.99
CA ILE A 655 -14.90 -10.19 -27.35
C ILE A 655 -15.35 -9.89 -25.92
N HIS A 656 -14.59 -10.42 -24.94
CA HIS A 656 -14.95 -10.44 -23.51
C HIS A 656 -14.44 -9.23 -22.69
N HIS A 657 -13.93 -8.18 -23.36
CA HIS A 657 -13.45 -6.96 -22.71
C HIS A 657 -13.85 -5.71 -23.49
N LEU A 658 -14.34 -4.68 -22.81
CA LEU A 658 -14.73 -3.39 -23.39
C LEU A 658 -14.00 -2.22 -22.72
N HIS A 659 -13.45 -1.29 -23.51
CA HIS A 659 -12.70 -0.15 -22.99
C HIS A 659 -13.53 1.14 -23.11
N PHE A 660 -13.79 1.83 -21.99
CA PHE A 660 -14.72 2.96 -21.97
C PHE A 660 -14.00 4.32 -21.91
N TYR A 661 -14.23 5.15 -22.92
CA TYR A 661 -13.79 6.54 -22.98
C TYR A 661 -14.63 7.41 -22.02
N THR A 662 -14.18 7.53 -20.76
CA THR A 662 -14.99 8.18 -19.71
C THR A 662 -15.18 9.68 -19.92
N MET A 663 -14.32 10.33 -20.73
CA MET A 663 -14.23 11.79 -20.83
C MET A 663 -14.05 12.50 -19.46
N ASN A 664 -13.42 11.83 -18.49
CA ASN A 664 -13.35 12.25 -17.08
C ASN A 664 -14.73 12.44 -16.41
N LEU A 665 -15.75 11.70 -16.84
CA LEU A 665 -17.10 11.70 -16.28
C LEU A 665 -17.52 10.28 -15.87
N ALA A 666 -18.21 10.16 -14.74
CA ALA A 666 -18.63 8.86 -14.21
C ALA A 666 -20.03 8.44 -14.66
N GLN A 667 -20.97 9.38 -14.81
CA GLN A 667 -22.41 9.05 -14.84
C GLN A 667 -22.83 8.24 -16.07
N ALA A 668 -22.50 8.67 -17.29
CA ALA A 668 -22.90 7.95 -18.50
C ALA A 668 -22.26 6.54 -18.57
N THR A 669 -20.99 6.42 -18.15
CA THR A 669 -20.29 5.14 -18.03
C THR A 669 -20.95 4.22 -17.01
N ARG A 670 -21.29 4.74 -15.82
CA ARG A 670 -22.02 4.01 -14.76
C ARG A 670 -23.37 3.51 -15.29
N MET A 671 -24.15 4.36 -15.95
CA MET A 671 -25.48 3.99 -16.47
C MET A 671 -25.41 2.87 -17.52
N VAL A 672 -24.35 2.82 -18.34
CA VAL A 672 -24.12 1.68 -19.26
C VAL A 672 -23.70 0.41 -18.52
N LEU A 673 -22.87 0.51 -17.47
CA LEU A 673 -22.50 -0.64 -16.64
C LEU A 673 -23.66 -1.18 -15.79
N GLU A 674 -24.59 -0.31 -15.37
CA GLU A 674 -25.84 -0.70 -14.72
C GLU A 674 -26.77 -1.42 -15.70
N GLU A 675 -27.00 -0.85 -16.89
CA GLU A 675 -27.77 -1.46 -18.00
C GLU A 675 -27.18 -2.81 -18.47
N LEU A 676 -25.87 -3.01 -18.37
CA LEU A 676 -25.21 -4.29 -18.66
C LEU A 676 -25.23 -5.29 -17.49
N ASN A 677 -25.68 -4.90 -16.29
CA ASN A 677 -25.56 -5.65 -15.03
C ASN A 677 -24.10 -6.01 -14.67
N TRP A 678 -23.18 -5.06 -14.88
CA TRP A 678 -21.72 -5.24 -14.68
C TRP A 678 -21.15 -4.53 -13.45
N MET A 679 -21.94 -3.66 -12.81
CA MET A 679 -21.65 -3.15 -11.48
C MET A 679 -21.52 -4.30 -10.46
N PRO A 680 -20.75 -4.14 -9.37
CA PRO A 680 -20.64 -5.19 -8.37
C PRO A 680 -21.97 -5.46 -7.65
N THR A 681 -22.30 -6.73 -7.47
CA THR A 681 -23.49 -7.22 -6.76
C THR A 681 -23.12 -8.40 -5.86
N SER A 682 -24.07 -8.93 -5.09
CA SER A 682 -23.86 -10.18 -4.33
C SER A 682 -23.53 -11.39 -5.22
N GLU A 683 -23.97 -11.38 -6.49
CA GLU A 683 -23.68 -12.43 -7.48
C GLU A 683 -22.37 -12.15 -8.25
N ARG A 684 -22.03 -10.86 -8.42
CA ARG A 684 -20.81 -10.36 -9.09
C ARG A 684 -19.97 -9.52 -8.09
N PRO A 685 -19.43 -10.11 -7.00
CA PRO A 685 -18.69 -9.34 -6.01
C PRO A 685 -17.36 -8.82 -6.57
N LEU A 686 -16.90 -7.68 -6.06
CA LEU A 686 -15.60 -7.11 -6.40
C LEU A 686 -14.49 -8.03 -5.88
N LYS A 687 -13.77 -8.71 -6.78
CA LYS A 687 -12.70 -9.67 -6.44
C LYS A 687 -11.48 -8.94 -5.84
N GLN A 688 -11.47 -8.71 -4.54
CA GLN A 688 -10.31 -8.16 -3.82
C GLN A 688 -9.36 -9.28 -3.37
N ALA A 689 -8.05 -9.06 -3.50
CA ALA A 689 -7.03 -10.02 -3.07
C ALA A 689 -6.81 -10.01 -1.54
N LEU A 690 -7.02 -8.85 -0.91
CA LEU A 690 -6.82 -8.50 0.50
C LEU A 690 -8.00 -7.60 0.93
N PRO A 691 -8.30 -7.44 2.24
CA PRO A 691 -9.40 -6.58 2.72
C PRO A 691 -9.11 -5.06 2.60
N TRP A 692 -8.08 -4.66 1.87
CA TRP A 692 -7.71 -3.28 1.60
C TRP A 692 -7.09 -3.14 0.20
N LYS A 693 -7.10 -1.92 -0.37
CA LYS A 693 -6.55 -1.65 -1.71
C LYS A 693 -5.03 -1.80 -1.70
N GLN A 694 -4.51 -2.85 -2.34
CA GLN A 694 -3.07 -3.11 -2.43
C GLN A 694 -2.38 -2.05 -3.30
N SER A 695 -1.15 -1.67 -2.94
CA SER A 695 -0.31 -0.82 -3.77
C SER A 695 0.33 -1.63 -4.90
N LEU A 696 0.30 -1.11 -6.13
CA LEU A 696 0.94 -1.74 -7.29
C LEU A 696 2.31 -1.13 -7.61
N GLY A 697 2.75 -0.16 -6.80
CA GLY A 697 4.05 0.50 -6.91
C GLY A 697 5.23 -0.47 -6.85
N LEU A 698 6.33 -0.10 -7.49
CA LEU A 698 7.54 -0.95 -7.57
C LEU A 698 8.08 -1.27 -6.17
N GLY A 699 8.40 -2.55 -5.91
CA GLY A 699 8.86 -3.05 -4.62
C GLY A 699 7.75 -3.35 -3.60
N ARG A 700 6.56 -2.76 -3.74
CA ARG A 700 5.49 -2.83 -2.73
C ARG A 700 4.43 -3.92 -2.97
N ARG A 701 4.45 -4.58 -4.12
CA ARG A 701 3.47 -5.60 -4.56
C ARG A 701 3.43 -6.87 -3.70
N GLU A 702 4.44 -7.08 -2.86
CA GLU A 702 4.54 -8.19 -1.92
C GLU A 702 4.06 -7.82 -0.51
N GLU A 703 3.68 -6.55 -0.27
CA GLU A 703 3.00 -6.12 0.95
C GLU A 703 1.61 -6.78 1.02
N ASP A 704 1.40 -7.64 2.00
CA ASP A 704 0.12 -8.34 2.22
C ASP A 704 -0.48 -8.15 3.63
N VAL A 705 0.25 -7.53 4.55
CA VAL A 705 -0.18 -7.27 5.95
C VAL A 705 0.05 -5.82 6.37
N ARG A 706 -0.93 -5.23 7.07
CA ARG A 706 -0.91 -3.82 7.53
C ARG A 706 -1.54 -3.61 8.91
N PRO A 707 -1.20 -2.53 9.64
CA PRO A 707 -1.90 -2.11 10.86
C PRO A 707 -3.29 -1.58 10.54
N ILE A 708 -4.30 -1.95 11.34
CA ILE A 708 -5.71 -1.59 11.10
C ILE A 708 -6.00 -0.08 11.14
N PHE A 709 -5.16 0.70 11.81
CA PHE A 709 -5.39 2.11 12.14
C PHE A 709 -5.66 2.99 10.91
N TRP A 710 -4.91 2.77 9.82
CA TRP A 710 -5.06 3.53 8.58
C TRP A 710 -6.14 2.97 7.62
N LYS A 711 -7.05 2.09 8.07
CA LYS A 711 -8.17 1.56 7.26
C LYS A 711 -8.98 2.69 6.59
N GLY A 712 -9.25 3.78 7.31
CA GLY A 712 -9.92 4.98 6.78
C GLY A 712 -9.01 6.00 6.06
N ARG A 713 -7.68 5.80 6.06
CA ARG A 713 -6.66 6.75 5.57
C ARG A 713 -5.54 6.07 4.74
N ASN A 714 -5.91 5.16 3.84
CA ASN A 714 -4.96 4.41 2.99
C ASN A 714 -3.90 5.30 2.32
N LYS A 715 -4.29 6.47 1.80
CA LYS A 715 -3.38 7.41 1.12
C LYS A 715 -2.24 7.88 2.04
N SER A 716 -2.57 8.22 3.28
CA SER A 716 -1.60 8.63 4.30
C SER A 716 -0.63 7.50 4.63
N TYR A 717 -1.14 6.28 4.85
CA TYR A 717 -0.29 5.12 5.09
C TYR A 717 0.70 4.85 3.94
N ILE A 718 0.25 4.92 2.67
CA ILE A 718 1.13 4.80 1.51
C ILE A 718 2.25 5.85 1.55
N LEU A 719 1.91 7.13 1.78
CA LEU A 719 2.88 8.24 1.85
C LEU A 719 3.87 8.07 3.02
N ARG A 720 3.37 7.75 4.22
CA ARG A 720 4.20 7.58 5.44
C ARG A 720 5.09 6.33 5.43
N THR A 721 4.96 5.48 4.42
CA THR A 721 5.79 4.29 4.23
C THR A 721 6.37 4.21 2.81
N GLN A 722 6.36 5.32 2.05
CA GLN A 722 6.85 5.36 0.67
C GLN A 722 8.38 5.16 0.58
N ASP A 723 9.09 5.57 1.63
CA ASP A 723 10.56 5.58 1.75
C ASP A 723 11.08 4.35 2.53
N TRP A 724 10.30 3.27 2.59
CA TRP A 724 10.70 1.97 3.16
C TRP A 724 11.41 1.12 2.10
N ASP A 725 12.56 0.53 2.45
CA ASP A 725 13.34 -0.35 1.56
C ASP A 725 12.68 -1.71 1.33
N GLU A 726 11.99 -2.24 2.35
CA GLU A 726 11.27 -3.53 2.33
C GLU A 726 9.88 -3.38 2.97
N PHE A 727 8.92 -4.21 2.55
CA PHE A 727 7.53 -4.18 3.02
C PHE A 727 7.10 -5.52 3.65
N PRO A 728 6.35 -5.52 4.77
CA PRO A 728 5.92 -6.75 5.45
C PRO A 728 5.08 -7.71 4.59
N ASN A 729 5.46 -8.99 4.61
CA ASN A 729 4.90 -10.09 3.81
C ASN A 729 4.69 -11.33 4.71
N GLY A 730 3.47 -11.86 4.74
CA GLY A 730 3.01 -13.03 5.52
C GLY A 730 2.89 -12.76 7.03
N ARG A 731 3.95 -12.25 7.66
CA ARG A 731 3.94 -11.77 9.04
C ARG A 731 4.39 -10.32 9.12
N TRP A 732 3.72 -9.55 9.97
CA TRP A 732 4.23 -8.23 10.34
C TRP A 732 5.53 -8.43 11.12
N GLY A 733 6.63 -7.89 10.58
CA GLY A 733 7.97 -8.05 11.13
C GLY A 733 8.21 -7.21 12.38
N ASP A 734 9.48 -7.15 12.78
CA ASP A 734 9.95 -6.28 13.85
C ASP A 734 9.77 -4.81 13.47
N SER A 735 8.82 -4.12 14.10
CA SER A 735 8.47 -2.72 13.87
C SER A 735 9.57 -1.71 14.26
N ARG A 736 10.75 -2.19 14.68
CA ARG A 736 11.95 -1.38 14.93
C ARG A 736 12.70 -0.96 13.65
N SER A 737 12.22 -1.28 12.45
CA SER A 737 12.70 -0.71 11.18
C SER A 737 11.68 -0.83 10.03
N PRO A 738 11.61 0.14 9.09
CA PRO A 738 12.01 1.55 9.19
C PRO A 738 10.98 2.38 9.97
N ALA A 739 11.30 3.63 10.29
CA ALA A 739 10.33 4.53 10.91
C ALA A 739 9.22 4.96 9.93
N PHE A 740 8.02 5.25 10.44
CA PHE A 740 6.98 5.95 9.68
C PHE A 740 7.41 7.40 9.41
N GLY A 741 7.16 7.87 8.18
CA GLY A 741 7.48 9.22 7.73
C GLY A 741 6.76 10.33 8.50
N GLU A 742 7.35 11.53 8.44
CA GLU A 742 6.89 12.75 9.11
C GLU A 742 5.50 13.20 8.60
N LEU A 743 4.70 13.78 9.51
CA LEU A 743 3.33 14.21 9.22
C LEU A 743 3.21 15.45 8.33
N ASP A 744 4.31 16.18 8.14
CA ASP A 744 4.34 17.42 7.37
C ASP A 744 4.42 17.18 5.84
N ALA A 745 4.39 15.92 5.39
CA ALA A 745 4.30 15.56 3.98
C ALA A 745 2.91 15.88 3.37
N TYR A 746 2.93 16.42 2.16
CA TYR A 746 1.72 16.88 1.46
C TYR A 746 0.75 15.72 1.17
N GLY A 747 -0.47 15.82 1.70
CA GLY A 747 -1.52 14.79 1.57
C GLY A 747 -1.79 13.95 2.83
N ILE A 748 -1.05 14.15 3.92
CA ILE A 748 -1.32 13.47 5.21
C ILE A 748 -2.44 14.16 6.01
N GLY A 749 -2.50 15.49 5.98
CA GLY A 749 -3.54 16.29 6.65
C GLY A 749 -4.90 16.29 5.92
N LEU A 750 -5.80 17.18 6.35
CA LEU A 750 -7.16 17.24 5.81
C LEU A 750 -7.21 17.72 4.35
N THR A 751 -8.04 17.05 3.55
CA THR A 751 -8.25 17.38 2.12
C THR A 751 -9.33 18.45 1.92
N GLY A 752 -9.10 19.39 0.99
CA GLY A 752 -10.03 20.47 0.66
C GLY A 752 -9.71 21.79 1.37
N THR A 753 -10.48 22.85 1.09
CA THR A 753 -10.34 24.14 1.79
C THR A 753 -11.10 24.16 3.12
N ASN A 754 -10.73 25.06 4.03
CA ASN A 754 -11.45 25.29 5.29
C ASN A 754 -12.95 25.48 5.05
N GLU A 755 -13.33 26.35 4.11
CA GLU A 755 -14.72 26.60 3.69
C GLU A 755 -15.45 25.34 3.24
N GLN A 756 -14.78 24.48 2.46
CA GLN A 756 -15.35 23.20 2.01
C GLN A 756 -15.56 22.23 3.17
N ASN A 757 -14.65 22.24 4.16
CA ASN A 757 -14.71 21.34 5.30
C ASN A 757 -15.73 21.81 6.35
N ILE A 758 -15.84 23.12 6.58
CA ILE A 758 -16.96 23.75 7.31
C ILE A 758 -18.29 23.40 6.62
N LYS A 759 -18.37 23.49 5.29
CA LYS A 759 -19.60 23.14 4.55
C LYS A 759 -19.98 21.65 4.62
N LYS A 760 -19.01 20.73 4.81
CA LYS A 760 -19.27 19.29 5.01
C LYS A 760 -19.72 18.97 6.43
N TRP A 761 -18.99 19.50 7.42
CA TRP A 761 -19.07 19.06 8.82
C TRP A 761 -19.81 20.03 9.75
N GLY A 762 -20.14 21.23 9.26
CA GLY A 762 -20.76 22.30 10.03
C GLY A 762 -19.77 23.00 10.97
N GLU A 763 -20.33 23.86 11.82
CA GLU A 763 -19.63 24.56 12.89
C GLU A 763 -20.15 24.04 14.24
N PRO A 764 -19.65 22.90 14.75
CA PRO A 764 -20.14 22.32 16.00
C PRO A 764 -19.83 23.27 17.17
N GLN A 765 -20.83 23.55 18.02
CA GLN A 765 -20.68 24.42 19.19
C GLN A 765 -20.57 23.61 20.50
N THR A 766 -21.00 22.35 20.48
CA THR A 766 -21.05 21.42 21.60
C THR A 766 -20.50 20.04 21.22
N VAL A 767 -20.10 19.23 22.21
CA VAL A 767 -19.74 17.81 21.97
C VAL A 767 -20.94 17.02 21.44
N GLN A 768 -22.18 17.45 21.73
CA GLN A 768 -23.39 16.86 21.15
C GLN A 768 -23.49 17.10 19.64
N ASP A 769 -22.98 18.21 19.11
CA ASP A 769 -22.91 18.45 17.67
C ASP A 769 -21.87 17.54 17.00
N ILE A 770 -20.73 17.30 17.64
CA ILE A 770 -19.71 16.35 17.19
C ILE A 770 -20.26 14.92 17.20
N ALA A 771 -20.91 14.51 18.29
CA ALA A 771 -21.63 13.24 18.39
C ALA A 771 -22.66 13.08 17.27
N THR A 772 -23.44 14.13 17.00
CA THR A 772 -24.45 14.15 15.94
C THR A 772 -23.81 14.06 14.55
N LEU A 773 -22.70 14.76 14.29
CA LEU A 773 -21.94 14.65 13.04
C LEU A 773 -21.48 13.21 12.77
N PHE A 774 -20.95 12.52 13.77
CA PHE A 774 -20.53 11.12 13.64
C PHE A 774 -21.72 10.19 13.43
N VAL A 775 -22.86 10.41 14.10
CA VAL A 775 -24.12 9.67 13.83
C VAL A 775 -24.61 9.89 12.40
N ARG A 776 -24.48 11.09 11.85
CA ARG A 776 -24.84 11.41 10.46
C ARG A 776 -23.93 10.71 9.44
N TYR A 777 -22.62 10.65 9.69
CA TYR A 777 -21.71 9.80 8.91
C TYR A 777 -22.09 8.31 9.01
N LEU A 778 -22.35 7.79 10.22
CA LEU A 778 -22.78 6.40 10.42
C LEU A 778 -24.11 6.07 9.73
N ARG A 779 -24.95 7.07 9.44
CA ARG A 779 -26.19 6.94 8.66
C ARG A 779 -26.01 7.09 7.14
N ASN A 780 -24.80 7.32 6.66
CA ASN A 780 -24.50 7.69 5.27
C ASN A 780 -25.21 8.99 4.82
N GLU A 781 -25.46 9.92 5.75
CA GLU A 781 -25.87 11.30 5.42
C GLU A 781 -24.66 12.18 5.00
N ILE A 782 -23.44 11.70 5.27
CA ILE A 782 -22.17 12.38 5.00
C ILE A 782 -21.14 11.32 4.55
N ASP A 783 -20.42 11.59 3.47
CA ASP A 783 -19.48 10.64 2.86
C ASP A 783 -18.14 10.48 3.58
N CYS A 784 -17.75 11.39 4.48
CA CYS A 784 -16.42 11.36 5.13
C CYS A 784 -16.33 12.13 6.45
N LEU A 785 -15.31 11.80 7.24
CA LEU A 785 -14.92 12.43 8.51
C LEU A 785 -13.41 12.76 8.48
N PRO A 786 -12.88 13.58 9.41
CA PRO A 786 -11.43 13.86 9.48
C PRO A 786 -10.57 12.58 9.53
N TRP A 787 -11.05 11.54 10.20
CA TRP A 787 -10.37 10.24 10.35
C TRP A 787 -10.72 9.19 9.28
N SER A 788 -11.70 9.44 8.39
CA SER A 788 -12.11 8.50 7.33
C SER A 788 -12.40 9.23 6.02
N GLU A 789 -11.57 9.00 5.00
CA GLU A 789 -11.71 9.63 3.67
C GLU A 789 -12.73 8.93 2.75
N SER A 790 -13.51 7.98 3.27
CA SER A 790 -14.45 7.17 2.49
C SER A 790 -15.76 6.94 3.24
N PRO A 791 -16.89 6.70 2.52
CA PRO A 791 -18.16 6.36 3.15
C PRO A 791 -18.09 5.07 3.96
N LEU A 792 -19.01 4.91 4.91
CA LEU A 792 -19.13 3.68 5.69
C LEU A 792 -19.44 2.49 4.78
N THR A 793 -18.64 1.43 4.88
CA THR A 793 -18.86 0.18 4.16
C THR A 793 -19.93 -0.68 4.84
N ASN A 794 -20.62 -1.52 4.05
CA ASN A 794 -21.64 -2.46 4.54
C ASN A 794 -21.09 -3.50 5.56
N GLU A 795 -19.77 -3.55 5.75
CA GLU A 795 -19.11 -4.30 6.83
C GLU A 795 -19.59 -3.83 8.22
N ALA A 796 -19.93 -2.55 8.36
CA ALA A 796 -20.38 -1.97 9.63
C ALA A 796 -21.88 -2.16 9.90
N ASP A 797 -22.70 -2.56 8.92
CA ASP A 797 -24.15 -2.72 9.09
C ASP A 797 -24.56 -3.59 10.30
N PRO A 798 -23.89 -4.73 10.61
CA PRO A 798 -24.24 -5.56 11.77
C PRO A 798 -23.99 -4.93 13.15
N ILE A 799 -23.18 -3.86 13.23
CA ILE A 799 -22.81 -3.14 14.47
C ILE A 799 -23.23 -1.66 14.42
N ARG A 800 -24.03 -1.28 13.43
CA ARG A 800 -24.31 0.12 13.07
C ARG A 800 -25.05 0.88 14.15
N GLU A 801 -26.07 0.26 14.75
CA GLU A 801 -26.84 0.89 15.83
C GLU A 801 -26.04 0.96 17.14
N ASP A 802 -25.13 0.01 17.40
CA ASP A 802 -24.21 0.06 18.55
C ASP A 802 -23.21 1.22 18.40
N LEU A 803 -22.65 1.41 17.20
CA LEU A 803 -21.81 2.56 16.86
C LEU A 803 -22.59 3.88 16.98
N ILE A 804 -23.84 3.92 16.49
CA ILE A 804 -24.71 5.10 16.64
C ILE A 804 -25.00 5.37 18.14
N ALA A 805 -25.19 4.35 18.97
CA ALA A 805 -25.38 4.48 20.41
C ALA A 805 -24.10 4.95 21.15
N LEU A 806 -22.93 4.46 20.75
CA LEU A 806 -21.62 4.90 21.24
C LEU A 806 -21.44 6.41 21.03
N ASN A 807 -21.60 6.87 19.78
CA ASN A 807 -21.37 8.27 19.43
C ASN A 807 -22.38 9.21 20.10
N LYS A 808 -23.66 8.82 20.22
CA LYS A 808 -24.71 9.56 20.97
C LYS A 808 -24.36 9.86 22.43
N ARG A 809 -23.33 9.22 23.01
CA ARG A 809 -22.88 9.42 24.40
C ARG A 809 -21.50 10.08 24.52
N GLY A 810 -21.01 10.67 23.43
CA GLY A 810 -19.67 11.28 23.38
C GLY A 810 -18.52 10.27 23.32
N ILE A 811 -18.80 8.98 23.07
CA ILE A 811 -17.75 7.98 22.77
C ILE A 811 -17.55 7.96 21.26
N ILE A 812 -16.62 8.79 20.79
CA ILE A 812 -16.48 9.16 19.38
C ILE A 812 -15.68 8.07 18.64
N THR A 813 -16.34 7.25 17.84
CA THR A 813 -15.73 6.07 17.19
C THR A 813 -15.08 6.45 15.86
N ILE A 814 -13.79 6.18 15.69
CA ILE A 814 -13.04 6.55 14.48
C ILE A 814 -12.74 5.36 13.54
N ASN A 815 -12.78 4.12 14.03
CA ASN A 815 -12.50 2.91 13.23
C ASN A 815 -13.19 1.67 13.85
N SER A 816 -13.56 0.69 13.03
CA SER A 816 -14.15 -0.58 13.52
C SER A 816 -14.12 -1.73 12.49
N GLN A 817 -14.35 -2.95 12.99
CA GLN A 817 -14.83 -4.10 12.23
C GLN A 817 -15.61 -5.07 13.14
N PRO A 818 -16.64 -5.77 12.65
CA PRO A 818 -17.36 -6.79 13.41
C PRO A 818 -16.52 -8.07 13.58
N ALA A 819 -16.96 -8.94 14.48
CA ALA A 819 -16.44 -10.31 14.52
C ALA A 819 -17.03 -11.14 13.36
N VAL A 820 -16.18 -11.89 12.66
CA VAL A 820 -16.57 -12.76 11.54
C VAL A 820 -15.94 -14.14 11.72
N ASN A 821 -16.77 -15.18 11.71
CA ASN A 821 -16.35 -16.55 11.98
C ASN A 821 -16.51 -17.43 10.73
N GLY A 822 -15.43 -17.57 9.96
CA GLY A 822 -15.33 -18.58 8.89
C GLY A 822 -16.32 -18.43 7.74
N VAL A 823 -16.64 -17.19 7.34
CA VAL A 823 -17.47 -16.97 6.13
C VAL A 823 -16.66 -17.28 4.87
N LYS A 824 -17.33 -17.59 3.75
CA LYS A 824 -16.65 -17.90 2.49
C LYS A 824 -15.84 -16.70 1.98
N SER A 825 -14.68 -16.97 1.37
CA SER A 825 -13.88 -15.93 0.69
C SER A 825 -14.60 -15.24 -0.49
N SER A 826 -15.70 -15.81 -0.98
CA SER A 826 -16.59 -15.22 -1.98
C SER A 826 -17.80 -14.48 -1.40
N HIS A 827 -17.82 -14.19 -0.08
CA HIS A 827 -18.91 -13.48 0.57
C HIS A 827 -18.95 -12.00 0.15
N ALA A 828 -20.13 -11.48 -0.20
CA ALA A 828 -20.25 -10.17 -0.86
C ALA A 828 -19.73 -8.96 -0.07
N VAL A 829 -19.70 -9.03 1.26
CA VAL A 829 -19.19 -7.96 2.15
C VAL A 829 -17.78 -8.29 2.65
N HIS A 830 -17.63 -9.27 3.54
CA HIS A 830 -16.33 -9.63 4.16
C HIS A 830 -15.39 -10.49 3.30
N GLY A 831 -15.78 -10.92 2.09
CA GLY A 831 -15.05 -11.92 1.31
C GLY A 831 -13.87 -11.34 0.52
N TRP A 832 -12.67 -11.87 0.75
CA TRP A 832 -11.45 -11.52 0.03
C TRP A 832 -10.59 -12.76 -0.23
N GLY A 833 -9.66 -12.65 -1.19
CA GLY A 833 -8.67 -13.67 -1.52
C GLY A 833 -9.18 -14.79 -2.45
N PRO A 834 -8.42 -15.90 -2.59
CA PRO A 834 -8.77 -17.02 -3.46
C PRO A 834 -10.15 -17.63 -3.19
N LYS A 835 -10.83 -18.10 -4.25
CA LYS A 835 -12.11 -18.85 -4.14
C LYS A 835 -11.96 -20.09 -3.25
N ASN A 836 -13.08 -20.51 -2.65
CA ASN A 836 -13.22 -21.71 -1.79
C ASN A 836 -12.44 -21.66 -0.45
N GLY A 837 -11.90 -20.50 -0.07
CA GLY A 837 -11.36 -20.26 1.27
C GLY A 837 -12.41 -19.80 2.28
N TYR A 838 -11.93 -19.57 3.51
CA TYR A 838 -12.70 -19.03 4.63
C TYR A 838 -11.96 -17.86 5.25
N VAL A 839 -12.69 -16.79 5.60
CA VAL A 839 -12.15 -15.56 6.18
C VAL A 839 -12.74 -15.30 7.56
N TYR A 840 -11.92 -14.69 8.41
CA TYR A 840 -12.16 -14.50 9.83
C TYR A 840 -11.77 -13.08 10.25
N GLN A 841 -12.53 -12.49 11.17
CA GLN A 841 -12.25 -11.19 11.78
C GLN A 841 -12.50 -11.27 13.30
N LYS A 842 -11.60 -10.71 14.11
CA LYS A 842 -11.91 -10.30 15.50
C LYS A 842 -12.67 -8.98 15.45
N SER A 843 -13.63 -8.82 16.36
CA SER A 843 -14.26 -7.52 16.62
C SER A 843 -13.19 -6.52 17.06
N TYR A 844 -13.21 -5.33 16.47
CA TYR A 844 -12.30 -4.23 16.79
C TYR A 844 -13.05 -2.91 16.80
N LEU A 845 -12.69 -2.04 17.74
CA LEU A 845 -13.27 -0.71 17.94
C LEU A 845 -12.17 0.27 18.33
N GLU A 846 -12.12 1.41 17.65
CA GLU A 846 -11.22 2.52 17.93
C GLU A 846 -12.03 3.78 18.22
N MET A 847 -11.70 4.48 19.30
CA MET A 847 -12.52 5.56 19.83
C MET A 847 -11.71 6.62 20.57
N LEU A 848 -12.12 7.88 20.41
CA LEU A 848 -11.67 8.99 21.23
C LEU A 848 -12.54 9.06 22.49
N VAL A 849 -11.91 9.16 23.66
CA VAL A 849 -12.53 8.97 24.97
C VAL A 849 -12.09 10.08 25.92
N HIS A 850 -13.01 10.51 26.80
CA HIS A 850 -12.75 11.52 27.83
C HIS A 850 -11.77 11.00 28.91
N PRO A 851 -10.80 11.80 29.38
CA PRO A 851 -9.84 11.40 30.42
C PRO A 851 -10.45 10.86 31.71
N ASP A 852 -11.64 11.31 32.11
CA ASP A 852 -12.29 10.88 33.35
C ASP A 852 -13.05 9.54 33.19
N LEU A 853 -13.43 9.19 31.96
CA LEU A 853 -14.00 7.87 31.65
C LEU A 853 -12.93 6.79 31.52
N TYR A 854 -11.67 7.18 31.24
CA TYR A 854 -10.56 6.27 30.98
C TYR A 854 -10.27 5.30 32.16
N PRO A 855 -10.15 5.73 33.43
CA PRO A 855 -9.93 4.80 34.56
C PRO A 855 -11.01 3.72 34.69
N GLU A 856 -12.28 4.09 34.53
CA GLU A 856 -13.40 3.14 34.64
C GLU A 856 -13.47 2.19 33.43
N ILE A 857 -13.21 2.68 32.23
CA ILE A 857 -13.14 1.86 31.01
C ILE A 857 -12.01 0.83 31.12
N ILE A 858 -10.81 1.25 31.56
CA ILE A 858 -9.69 0.33 31.77
C ILE A 858 -10.01 -0.67 32.89
N SER A 859 -10.55 -0.22 34.03
CA SER A 859 -10.96 -1.12 35.12
C SER A 859 -12.02 -2.13 34.71
N ARG A 860 -12.82 -1.87 33.65
CA ARG A 860 -13.78 -2.83 33.10
C ARG A 860 -13.12 -3.80 32.12
N ILE A 861 -12.26 -3.32 31.21
CA ILE A 861 -11.52 -4.18 30.29
C ILE A 861 -10.63 -5.15 31.07
N GLU A 862 -10.00 -4.71 32.16
CA GLU A 862 -9.16 -5.56 33.04
C GLU A 862 -9.96 -6.63 33.82
N LYS A 863 -11.31 -6.57 33.83
CA LYS A 863 -12.19 -7.64 34.34
C LYS A 863 -12.53 -8.68 33.27
N HIS A 864 -12.17 -8.45 32.00
CA HIS A 864 -12.41 -9.33 30.86
C HIS A 864 -11.07 -9.79 30.26
N PRO A 865 -10.49 -10.92 30.73
CA PRO A 865 -9.12 -11.32 30.36
C PRO A 865 -8.94 -11.62 28.86
N ASP A 866 -10.02 -11.89 28.13
CA ASP A 866 -10.02 -12.12 26.68
C ASP A 866 -9.93 -10.82 25.85
N MET A 867 -9.99 -9.63 26.48
CA MET A 867 -9.95 -8.33 25.79
C MET A 867 -8.56 -7.68 25.84
N THR A 868 -7.96 -7.45 24.67
CA THR A 868 -6.72 -6.66 24.53
C THR A 868 -7.02 -5.19 24.23
N TYR A 869 -6.41 -4.26 24.96
CA TYR A 869 -6.47 -2.82 24.72
C TYR A 869 -5.09 -2.20 24.47
N TYR A 870 -5.09 -1.10 23.71
CA TYR A 870 -4.02 -0.10 23.66
C TYR A 870 -4.67 1.27 23.86
N ALA A 871 -4.10 2.11 24.71
CA ALA A 871 -4.62 3.44 25.01
C ALA A 871 -3.47 4.43 25.20
N VAL A 872 -3.55 5.59 24.55
CA VAL A 872 -2.47 6.58 24.55
C VAL A 872 -3.02 8.00 24.56
N THR A 873 -2.39 8.88 25.34
CA THR A 873 -2.69 10.31 25.34
C THR A 873 -1.92 11.03 24.22
N LYS A 874 -2.34 12.25 23.87
CA LYS A 874 -1.55 13.15 23.00
C LYS A 874 -0.12 13.37 23.49
N SER A 875 0.11 13.32 24.82
CA SER A 875 1.44 13.38 25.45
C SER A 875 2.27 12.10 25.33
N GLY A 876 1.74 11.01 24.76
CA GLY A 876 2.50 9.80 24.44
C GLY A 876 2.54 8.71 25.52
N ASN A 877 1.82 8.86 26.64
CA ASN A 877 1.77 7.85 27.69
C ASN A 877 0.91 6.65 27.23
N LEU A 878 1.55 5.63 26.68
CA LEU A 878 0.92 4.38 26.25
C LEU A 878 0.66 3.47 27.46
N LYS A 879 -0.55 2.89 27.54
CA LYS A 879 -0.86 1.70 28.34
C LYS A 879 -1.52 0.63 27.46
N TYR A 880 -1.24 -0.62 27.77
CA TYR A 880 -1.78 -1.78 27.07
C TYR A 880 -1.74 -3.00 28.00
N ASN A 881 -2.54 -4.02 27.70
CA ASN A 881 -2.53 -5.32 28.38
C ASN A 881 -2.23 -6.49 27.42
N ALA A 882 -1.70 -6.22 26.22
CA ALA A 882 -1.31 -7.27 25.29
C ALA A 882 -0.20 -8.14 25.91
N PRO A 883 -0.26 -9.49 25.80
CA PRO A 883 0.63 -10.40 26.51
C PRO A 883 2.07 -10.47 25.94
N SER A 884 2.31 -9.75 24.85
CA SER A 884 3.60 -9.60 24.17
C SER A 884 3.56 -8.32 23.34
N ASP A 885 4.73 -7.71 23.10
CA ASP A 885 4.84 -6.56 22.18
C ASP A 885 4.62 -6.94 20.71
N GLY A 886 4.56 -8.24 20.40
CA GLY A 886 4.29 -8.77 19.06
C GLY A 886 2.87 -8.48 18.53
N PRO A 887 2.69 -8.49 17.19
CA PRO A 887 1.46 -8.06 16.53
C PRO A 887 0.28 -9.03 16.74
N ASN A 888 -0.87 -8.49 17.15
CA ASN A 888 -2.12 -9.24 17.30
C ASN A 888 -2.90 -9.25 15.97
N ALA A 889 -2.96 -10.39 15.29
CA ALA A 889 -3.74 -10.54 14.05
C ALA A 889 -5.25 -10.41 14.31
N VAL A 890 -5.92 -9.48 13.63
CA VAL A 890 -7.35 -9.20 13.77
C VAL A 890 -8.17 -9.59 12.54
N THR A 891 -7.54 -9.81 11.37
CA THR A 891 -8.20 -10.38 10.19
C THR A 891 -7.27 -11.42 9.55
N TRP A 892 -7.79 -12.60 9.21
CA TRP A 892 -7.04 -13.66 8.53
C TRP A 892 -7.92 -14.54 7.63
N GLY A 893 -7.29 -15.26 6.72
CA GLY A 893 -7.93 -16.11 5.73
C GLY A 893 -7.20 -17.43 5.52
N VAL A 894 -7.97 -18.51 5.43
CA VAL A 894 -7.49 -19.88 5.22
C VAL A 894 -7.95 -20.34 3.84
N PHE A 895 -7.01 -20.59 2.93
CA PHE A 895 -7.30 -20.84 1.52
C PHE A 895 -6.76 -22.20 1.05
N PRO A 896 -7.51 -22.98 0.26
CA PRO A 896 -7.03 -24.28 -0.24
C PRO A 896 -5.74 -24.14 -1.04
N GLY A 897 -4.69 -24.85 -0.62
CA GLY A 897 -3.40 -24.85 -1.30
C GLY A 897 -2.53 -23.59 -1.08
N LYS A 898 -2.86 -22.75 -0.09
CA LYS A 898 -1.98 -21.69 0.42
C LYS A 898 -1.77 -21.82 1.93
N GLU A 899 -0.79 -21.10 2.44
CA GLU A 899 -0.63 -20.81 3.86
C GLU A 899 -1.70 -19.80 4.36
N ILE A 900 -1.72 -19.55 5.67
CA ILE A 900 -2.67 -18.61 6.28
C ILE A 900 -2.21 -17.17 5.99
N VAL A 901 -3.06 -16.38 5.36
CA VAL A 901 -2.81 -14.95 5.11
C VAL A 901 -3.48 -14.15 6.23
N GLN A 902 -2.75 -13.24 6.88
CA GLN A 902 -3.23 -12.48 8.04
C GLN A 902 -3.10 -10.96 7.82
N PRO A 903 -3.89 -10.38 6.89
CA PRO A 903 -3.58 -9.09 6.28
C PRO A 903 -3.88 -7.87 7.17
N THR A 904 -4.34 -8.05 8.41
CA THR A 904 -4.66 -6.94 9.30
C THR A 904 -4.30 -7.27 10.74
N ILE A 905 -3.48 -6.40 11.34
CA ILE A 905 -2.92 -6.55 12.69
C ILE A 905 -3.17 -5.30 13.56
N VAL A 906 -3.01 -5.46 14.88
CA VAL A 906 -2.89 -4.40 15.88
C VAL A 906 -1.53 -4.56 16.56
N GLU A 907 -0.73 -3.49 16.64
CA GLU A 907 0.65 -3.51 17.12
C GLU A 907 1.03 -2.15 17.74
N GLY A 908 1.89 -2.16 18.76
CA GLY A 908 2.11 -1.03 19.67
C GLY A 908 2.86 0.16 19.05
N ILE A 909 3.95 -0.07 18.31
CA ILE A 909 4.75 0.99 17.70
C ILE A 909 3.96 1.65 16.57
N SER A 910 3.24 0.87 15.75
CA SER A 910 2.32 1.38 14.73
C SER A 910 1.19 2.23 15.34
N PHE A 911 0.64 1.84 16.50
CA PHE A 911 -0.38 2.64 17.20
C PHE A 911 0.19 3.97 17.72
N VAL A 912 1.42 3.96 18.23
CA VAL A 912 2.14 5.19 18.65
C VAL A 912 2.46 6.09 17.44
N ALA A 913 2.79 5.53 16.27
CA ALA A 913 3.02 6.29 15.05
C ALA A 913 1.72 6.84 14.42
N TRP A 914 0.59 6.16 14.63
CA TRP A 914 -0.74 6.61 14.23
C TRP A 914 -1.28 7.73 15.13
N LYS A 915 -1.07 7.67 16.46
CA LYS A 915 -1.66 8.64 17.41
C LYS A 915 -1.39 10.10 17.01
N ASP A 916 -0.19 10.39 16.50
CA ASP A 916 0.21 11.75 16.18
C ASP A 916 -0.53 12.28 14.94
N GLU A 917 -0.89 11.40 14.01
CA GLU A 917 -1.80 11.70 12.91
C GLU A 917 -3.24 11.85 13.43
N ALA A 918 -3.73 10.91 14.23
CA ALA A 918 -5.08 10.95 14.79
C ALA A 918 -5.35 12.23 15.62
N PHE A 919 -4.38 12.70 16.41
CA PHE A 919 -4.46 13.97 17.13
C PHE A 919 -4.18 15.20 16.24
N ARG A 920 -3.35 15.09 15.18
CA ARG A 920 -3.15 16.16 14.19
C ARG A 920 -4.44 16.45 13.42
N LEU A 921 -5.17 15.44 12.97
CA LEU A 921 -6.42 15.59 12.21
C LEU A 921 -7.49 16.36 13.00
N GLY A 922 -7.56 16.15 14.33
CA GLY A 922 -8.40 16.95 15.22
C GLY A 922 -7.98 18.44 15.27
N LEU A 923 -6.68 18.72 15.40
CA LEU A 923 -6.17 20.10 15.36
C LEU A 923 -6.41 20.76 14.01
N ASP A 924 -6.19 20.05 12.90
CA ASP A 924 -6.40 20.58 11.55
C ASP A 924 -7.89 20.85 11.27
N TRP A 925 -8.80 20.06 11.86
CA TRP A 925 -10.23 20.35 11.84
C TRP A 925 -10.54 21.60 12.65
N ALA A 926 -9.97 21.76 13.84
CA ALA A 926 -10.12 22.97 14.64
C ALA A 926 -9.57 24.22 13.92
N HIS A 927 -8.44 24.08 13.22
CA HIS A 927 -7.83 25.11 12.37
C HIS A 927 -8.68 25.49 11.15
N CYS A 928 -9.77 24.77 10.84
CA CYS A 928 -10.72 25.22 9.84
C CYS A 928 -11.42 26.52 10.25
N PHE A 929 -11.65 26.72 11.56
CA PHE A 929 -12.43 27.83 12.12
C PHE A 929 -11.54 28.97 12.66
N GLU A 930 -12.14 30.16 12.87
CA GLU A 930 -11.46 31.34 13.41
C GLU A 930 -10.99 31.15 14.85
N GLN A 931 -9.86 31.76 15.22
CA GLN A 931 -9.17 31.56 16.51
C GLN A 931 -10.00 31.97 17.75
N SER A 932 -11.04 32.79 17.58
CA SER A 932 -11.99 33.21 18.63
C SER A 932 -13.36 32.52 18.53
N SER A 933 -13.57 31.60 17.59
CA SER A 933 -14.85 30.89 17.45
C SER A 933 -15.03 29.82 18.54
N PRO A 934 -16.26 29.61 19.07
CA PRO A 934 -16.49 28.52 20.02
C PRO A 934 -16.26 27.15 19.38
N SER A 935 -16.54 27.01 18.08
CA SER A 935 -16.25 25.81 17.28
C SER A 935 -14.76 25.46 17.27
N ARG A 936 -13.87 26.45 17.20
CA ARG A 936 -12.43 26.21 17.35
C ARG A 936 -12.06 25.81 18.76
N VAL A 937 -12.58 26.52 19.78
CA VAL A 937 -12.30 26.21 21.19
C VAL A 937 -12.76 24.81 21.53
N LEU A 938 -13.93 24.38 21.06
CA LEU A 938 -14.46 23.02 21.25
C LEU A 938 -13.53 21.92 20.73
N VAL A 939 -12.84 22.15 19.61
CA VAL A 939 -12.00 21.14 18.95
C VAL A 939 -10.50 21.28 19.31
N GLU A 940 -10.02 22.48 19.69
CA GLU A 940 -8.67 22.69 20.25
C GLU A 940 -8.58 22.39 21.77
N LEU A 941 -9.64 22.64 22.53
CA LEU A 941 -9.58 22.84 23.98
C LEU A 941 -10.58 21.93 24.73
N ASN A 942 -10.13 20.68 24.89
CA ASN A 942 -10.51 19.75 25.96
C ASN A 942 -12.00 19.55 26.27
N ASN A 943 -12.57 18.52 25.63
CA ASN A 943 -13.24 17.40 26.32
C ASN A 943 -13.92 17.74 27.67
N ASP A 944 -15.24 17.92 27.62
CA ASP A 944 -16.20 17.80 28.73
C ASP A 944 -17.59 17.52 28.09
N PHE A 945 -18.67 17.47 28.88
CA PHE A 945 -20.06 17.15 28.51
C PHE A 945 -20.44 15.65 28.45
N HIS A 946 -21.72 15.42 28.18
CA HIS A 946 -22.60 14.59 29.00
C HIS A 946 -23.86 14.20 28.20
N GLN A 947 -24.57 13.09 28.45
CA GLN A 947 -24.32 11.98 29.37
C GLN A 947 -24.73 10.64 28.70
N GLN A 948 -25.48 9.76 29.39
CA GLN A 948 -25.24 8.32 29.45
C GLN A 948 -26.48 7.63 30.12
N ARG A 949 -26.76 6.32 30.03
CA ARG A 949 -26.04 5.14 29.48
C ARG A 949 -27.04 4.23 28.70
N GLU A 950 -26.86 2.90 28.67
CA GLU A 950 -27.87 1.91 28.22
C GLU A 950 -27.38 1.03 27.02
N ILE A 951 -27.08 -0.29 27.15
CA ILE A 951 -26.59 -1.22 26.10
C ILE A 951 -25.07 -1.39 25.77
N PHE A 952 -24.02 -0.84 26.40
CA PHE A 952 -23.83 -0.03 27.60
C PHE A 952 -24.44 -0.57 28.90
N ASP A 953 -24.81 -1.85 28.97
CA ASP A 953 -25.21 -2.48 30.26
C ASP A 953 -23.95 -2.71 31.12
N LEU A 954 -22.84 -3.07 30.45
CA LEU A 954 -21.46 -2.98 30.96
C LEU A 954 -21.04 -1.54 31.33
N PHE A 955 -21.92 -0.55 31.11
CA PHE A 955 -21.75 0.81 31.58
C PHE A 955 -22.82 1.29 32.58
N GLU A 956 -23.96 0.62 32.69
CA GLU A 956 -25.15 0.95 33.47
C GLU A 956 -24.89 1.42 34.91
N GLY A 957 -25.78 2.25 35.44
CA GLY A 957 -25.81 2.63 36.87
C GLY A 957 -24.76 3.65 37.32
N LEU A 958 -23.80 4.04 36.47
CA LEU A 958 -22.97 5.23 36.69
C LEU A 958 -23.59 6.46 36.02
N SER A 959 -23.54 7.59 36.70
CA SER A 959 -23.84 8.91 36.14
C SER A 959 -22.88 9.97 36.70
N VAL A 960 -22.59 11.01 35.93
CA VAL A 960 -21.91 12.23 36.41
C VAL A 960 -22.96 13.32 36.63
N LYS A 961 -22.70 14.21 37.59
CA LYS A 961 -23.65 15.22 38.07
C LYS A 961 -23.49 16.54 37.33
N GLU A 962 -24.59 17.29 37.26
CA GLU A 962 -24.70 18.70 36.86
C GLU A 962 -24.41 18.98 35.37
N TYR A 963 -25.52 19.02 34.59
CA TYR A 963 -25.54 19.09 33.12
C TYR A 963 -25.74 20.52 32.57
N ASP A 964 -26.22 21.47 33.38
CA ASP A 964 -26.98 22.63 32.89
C ASP A 964 -26.27 24.00 32.92
N ASP A 965 -25.10 24.17 33.56
CA ASP A 965 -24.60 25.51 33.95
C ASP A 965 -23.21 25.96 33.43
N ILE A 966 -22.60 25.23 32.48
CA ILE A 966 -21.35 25.70 31.83
C ILE A 966 -21.66 26.80 30.80
N LYS A 967 -21.76 28.04 31.28
CA LYS A 967 -21.75 29.25 30.44
C LYS A 967 -20.31 29.59 30.02
N PRO A 968 -20.07 30.06 28.78
CA PRO A 968 -18.73 30.36 28.31
C PRO A 968 -18.09 31.51 29.10
N VAL A 969 -16.99 31.23 29.79
CA VAL A 969 -16.22 32.25 30.51
C VAL A 969 -15.42 33.07 29.50
N VAL A 970 -16.03 34.17 29.05
CA VAL A 970 -15.29 35.25 28.38
C VAL A 970 -14.21 35.74 29.34
N LYS A 971 -12.94 35.57 28.96
CA LYS A 971 -11.83 36.19 29.69
C LYS A 971 -11.82 37.68 29.36
N ASP A 972 -12.27 38.51 30.30
CA ASP A 972 -12.07 39.95 30.25
C ASP A 972 -10.57 40.26 30.17
N VAL A 973 -10.11 40.63 28.97
CA VAL A 973 -8.78 41.19 28.77
C VAL A 973 -8.83 42.64 29.21
N ALA A 974 -8.21 42.95 30.36
CA ALA A 974 -8.22 44.29 30.93
C ALA A 974 -7.70 45.35 29.93
N PRO A 975 -8.44 46.45 29.69
CA PRO A 975 -8.12 47.40 28.65
C PRO A 975 -7.10 48.45 29.11
N ASP A 976 -5.80 48.17 28.98
CA ASP A 976 -4.77 49.22 29.09
C ASP A 976 -3.42 48.84 28.40
N ALA A 977 -3.28 49.17 27.11
CA ALA A 977 -2.01 49.40 26.39
C ALA A 977 -2.25 49.71 24.88
N VAL A 978 -2.68 50.94 24.55
CA VAL A 978 -2.88 51.35 23.14
C VAL A 978 -1.62 52.01 22.56
N SER A 979 -1.40 51.80 21.25
CA SER A 979 -0.29 52.24 20.35
C SER A 979 0.85 51.20 20.19
N ALA A 980 1.40 50.96 18.99
CA ALA A 980 1.37 51.73 17.73
C ALA A 980 0.96 50.85 16.49
N PRO A 981 0.99 51.33 15.23
CA PRO A 981 0.12 50.81 14.16
C PRO A 981 0.54 49.50 13.48
N THR A 982 -0.46 48.79 12.96
CA THR A 982 -0.35 47.61 12.10
C THR A 982 0.12 47.93 10.68
N ASN A 983 1.27 47.41 10.26
CA ASN A 983 1.58 47.22 8.84
C ASN A 983 1.15 45.81 8.42
N GLY A 984 0.07 45.71 7.64
CA GLY A 984 -0.34 44.43 7.06
C GLY A 984 0.64 43.96 6.00
N THR A 985 1.16 42.73 6.15
CA THR A 985 2.02 42.09 5.14
C THR A 985 1.50 40.69 4.83
N THR A 986 0.88 40.53 3.66
CA THR A 986 0.42 39.24 3.13
C THR A 986 1.62 38.39 2.67
N ASN A 987 1.93 37.31 3.38
CA ASN A 987 3.05 36.43 3.04
C ASN A 987 2.71 35.39 1.96
N GLY A 988 2.32 35.87 0.77
CA GLY A 988 2.47 35.10 -0.46
C GLY A 988 3.90 35.25 -0.99
N ILE A 989 4.79 34.29 -0.69
CA ILE A 989 6.20 34.38 -1.08
C ILE A 989 6.38 33.97 -2.56
N ALA A 990 6.40 34.96 -3.44
CA ALA A 990 6.87 34.78 -4.82
C ALA A 990 8.40 34.68 -4.86
N VAL A 991 8.93 33.70 -5.60
CA VAL A 991 10.38 33.56 -5.85
C VAL A 991 10.77 34.45 -7.05
N PRO A 992 11.76 35.36 -6.92
CA PRO A 992 12.18 36.22 -8.02
C PRO A 992 13.06 35.47 -9.03
N ALA A 993 12.93 35.81 -10.31
CA ALA A 993 13.74 35.23 -11.39
C ALA A 993 15.14 35.87 -11.49
N ALA A 994 16.16 35.01 -11.69
CA ALA A 994 17.53 35.36 -12.08
C ALA A 994 18.20 34.15 -12.75
#